data_AF-A0A453MLP6-F1
#
_entry.id   AF-A0A453MLP6-F1
#
_cell.length_a   1.000
_cell.length_b   1.000
_cell.length_c   1.000
_cell.angle_alpha   90.00
_cell.angle_beta   90.00
_cell.angle_gamma   90.00
#
_symmetry.space_group_name_H-M   'P 1'
#
loop_
_entity.id
_entity.type
_entity.pdbx_description
1 polymer ?
#
loop_
_entity_poly.entity_id
_entity_poly.type
_entity_poly.pdbx_seq_one_letter_code
_entity_poly.pdbx_strand_id
1 'polypeptide(L)'
;SRGAQSSFDCGIHPAYSGMAALPYFDEIDPSAIDVLLVTHFHLDHAASLPYFLEKTTFKGRVFMTHATKAIYRLLLSDYVKVSKVSVEDMLFDEQDIIRSMDKIEVIDFHQTLEVNGIRFWCYTAGHVLGAAMFMVDIAGVRILYTGDYSREEDRHLKAAEIPQFSPDICIIESTYGVQQHQPRHVREKRFTDAIHNTVSQGGRVLIPAFALGRAQELLLILDEYWSNHPELHKIPIYYASPLAKKCMAVYQTYINSMNERIRNQFAQSNPFHFKHIDPLNSIDNFHDVGPSVVMASPGSLQSGLSRQLFDKWCTDKKNTCVIPGYAVEGSLAKTIINEPREVTLANGLTAPLNMQIFYISFSAHADFPQTSGFLEELRPPNIILVHGEANEMGRLKQKLITQFDGTNTKIVSPKNCQSVEMYFSSEKMAKTIGRLAEKVPEVGETVSGLLVKKGFTYQIMAPEDLRVYTQLSTANITQRIAVPYSGSFEVIKYRLKQIYESVESSTEEDVPVLTVHERVAIRLDSESYVTLQWSSDPISDMVSDSVVAMILNIGREGPKVVPIEEAVKTEEETEKVARKVVYSLMVSLFGDVKVAEEGKLVITVDGDVAHLDGRSGDVESENAGLKERIKTAFRRIQGAVRPIPLSAS
;
A
#
# COMPACT_ATOMS: atom_id res chain seq x y z
N SER A 1 -4.20 9.15 -0.08
CA SER A 1 -3.51 7.98 0.50
C SER A 1 -2.45 7.52 -0.48
N ARG A 2 -1.22 7.27 -0.02
CA ARG A 2 -0.19 6.59 -0.82
C ARG A 2 -0.77 5.24 -1.29
N GLY A 3 -0.58 4.89 -2.57
CA GLY A 3 -0.94 3.55 -3.06
C GLY A 3 -0.01 2.50 -2.43
N ALA A 4 -0.47 1.27 -2.29
CA ALA A 4 0.37 0.16 -1.84
C ALA A 4 1.36 -0.20 -2.96
N GLN A 5 2.64 -0.36 -2.63
CA GLN A 5 3.69 -0.66 -3.60
C GLN A 5 4.46 -1.93 -3.23
N SER A 6 4.55 -2.86 -4.17
CA SER A 6 5.37 -4.07 -4.06
C SER A 6 6.43 -4.09 -5.15
N SER A 7 7.65 -4.53 -4.80
CA SER A 7 8.72 -4.83 -5.74
C SER A 7 8.95 -6.34 -5.78
N PHE A 8 9.23 -6.86 -6.97
CA PHE A 8 9.56 -8.26 -7.19
C PHE A 8 11.01 -8.36 -7.69
N ASP A 9 11.83 -9.13 -6.97
CA ASP A 9 13.26 -9.30 -7.18
C ASP A 9 14.08 -7.98 -7.17
N CYS A 10 15.39 -8.15 -7.06
CA CYS A 10 16.38 -7.07 -7.00
C CYS A 10 17.77 -7.64 -7.34
N GLY A 11 18.05 -7.81 -8.64
CA GLY A 11 19.28 -8.45 -9.12
C GLY A 11 20.22 -7.57 -9.95
N ILE A 12 21.34 -8.16 -10.37
CA ILE A 12 22.38 -7.51 -11.17
C ILE A 12 22.45 -8.15 -12.55
N HIS A 13 22.57 -7.31 -13.59
CA HIS A 13 22.78 -7.79 -14.96
C HIS A 13 24.20 -8.38 -15.14
N PRO A 14 24.37 -9.68 -15.45
CA PRO A 14 25.69 -10.33 -15.43
C PRO A 14 26.69 -9.84 -16.48
N ALA A 15 26.21 -9.22 -17.56
CA ALA A 15 27.06 -8.71 -18.64
C ALA A 15 27.60 -7.28 -18.43
N TYR A 16 27.10 -6.56 -17.41
CA TYR A 16 27.53 -5.21 -17.08
C TYR A 16 28.30 -5.18 -15.75
N SER A 17 28.91 -4.06 -15.42
CA SER A 17 29.67 -3.87 -14.16
C SER A 17 29.36 -2.50 -13.56
N GLY A 18 29.61 -2.36 -12.26
CA GLY A 18 29.31 -1.13 -11.51
C GLY A 18 27.83 -0.76 -11.56
N MET A 19 27.56 0.54 -11.52
CA MET A 19 26.19 1.09 -11.50
C MET A 19 25.35 0.68 -12.72
N ALA A 20 25.97 0.47 -13.89
CA ALA A 20 25.28 0.07 -15.11
C ALA A 20 24.68 -1.35 -15.04
N ALA A 21 25.10 -2.15 -14.07
CA ALA A 21 24.57 -3.48 -13.84
C ALA A 21 23.33 -3.50 -12.92
N LEU A 22 23.00 -2.37 -12.29
CA LEU A 22 21.82 -2.23 -11.45
C LEU A 22 20.54 -2.05 -12.29
N PRO A 23 19.37 -2.40 -11.74
CA PRO A 23 18.09 -1.96 -12.26
C PRO A 23 17.98 -0.42 -12.26
N TYR A 24 17.00 0.11 -12.99
CA TYR A 24 16.72 1.55 -13.07
C TYR A 24 16.09 2.10 -11.79
N PHE A 25 16.83 2.08 -10.68
CA PHE A 25 16.36 2.56 -9.38
C PHE A 25 16.06 4.07 -9.36
N ASP A 26 16.66 4.84 -10.27
CA ASP A 26 16.42 6.29 -10.39
C ASP A 26 15.00 6.62 -10.89
N GLU A 27 14.29 5.65 -11.48
CA GLU A 27 12.93 5.80 -12.00
C GLU A 27 11.84 5.53 -10.95
N ILE A 28 12.24 5.14 -9.74
CA ILE A 28 11.33 4.84 -8.62
C ILE A 28 11.78 5.59 -7.36
N ASP A 29 10.86 5.81 -6.42
CA ASP A 29 11.21 6.23 -5.07
C ASP A 29 11.33 4.97 -4.20
N PRO A 30 12.54 4.56 -3.75
CA PRO A 30 12.69 3.38 -2.91
C PRO A 30 11.95 3.48 -1.57
N SER A 31 11.79 4.70 -1.03
CA SER A 31 10.99 4.90 0.18
C SER A 31 9.49 4.63 -0.05
N ALA A 32 9.09 4.66 -1.34
CA ALA A 32 7.89 4.15 -2.00
C ALA A 32 7.33 2.84 -1.46
N ILE A 33 8.25 1.87 -1.43
CA ILE A 33 7.96 0.45 -1.53
C ILE A 33 7.68 -0.12 -0.15
N ASP A 34 6.53 -0.78 0.00
CA ASP A 34 6.10 -1.41 1.26
C ASP A 34 6.73 -2.80 1.43
N VAL A 35 6.77 -3.57 0.34
CA VAL A 35 7.21 -4.97 0.34
C VAL A 35 8.12 -5.25 -0.85
N LEU A 36 9.24 -5.93 -0.62
CA LEU A 36 10.11 -6.48 -1.66
C LEU A 36 10.16 -8.00 -1.52
N LEU A 37 9.77 -8.72 -2.57
CA LEU A 37 9.68 -10.18 -2.59
C LEU A 37 10.77 -10.74 -3.51
N VAL A 38 11.71 -11.52 -2.97
CA VAL A 38 12.77 -12.15 -3.76
C VAL A 38 12.45 -13.62 -3.98
N THR A 39 12.29 -13.99 -5.25
CA THR A 39 11.86 -15.32 -5.71
C THR A 39 12.90 -16.39 -5.42
N HIS A 40 14.16 -16.12 -5.74
CA HIS A 40 15.24 -17.08 -5.58
C HIS A 40 16.62 -16.39 -5.53
N PHE A 41 17.66 -17.18 -5.30
CA PHE A 41 18.98 -16.66 -4.93
C PHE A 41 19.88 -16.29 -6.11
N HIS A 42 19.48 -16.48 -7.38
CA HIS A 42 20.36 -16.15 -8.51
C HIS A 42 20.71 -14.66 -8.56
N LEU A 43 21.86 -14.35 -9.17
CA LEU A 43 22.44 -13.01 -9.11
C LEU A 43 21.55 -11.95 -9.77
N ASP A 44 20.94 -12.30 -10.89
CA ASP A 44 19.99 -11.51 -11.66
C ASP A 44 18.63 -11.34 -10.99
N HIS A 45 18.39 -11.99 -9.85
CA HIS A 45 17.18 -11.81 -9.03
C HIS A 45 17.44 -11.25 -7.63
N ALA A 46 18.66 -11.39 -7.08
CA ALA A 46 18.92 -11.02 -5.69
C ALA A 46 20.20 -10.21 -5.45
N ALA A 47 21.14 -10.12 -6.41
CA ALA A 47 22.46 -9.58 -6.13
C ALA A 47 22.52 -8.07 -5.90
N SER A 48 21.56 -7.27 -6.36
CA SER A 48 21.56 -5.83 -6.07
C SER A 48 20.91 -5.52 -4.72
N LEU A 49 20.38 -6.52 -4.02
CA LEU A 49 19.68 -6.31 -2.75
C LEU A 49 20.54 -5.66 -1.65
N PRO A 50 21.82 -6.02 -1.41
CA PRO A 50 22.62 -5.31 -0.42
C PRO A 50 22.76 -3.82 -0.75
N TYR A 51 23.00 -3.50 -2.03
CA TYR A 51 23.04 -2.11 -2.50
C TYR A 51 21.70 -1.42 -2.24
N PHE A 52 20.59 -2.06 -2.62
CA PHE A 52 19.25 -1.49 -2.47
C PHE A 52 18.89 -1.22 -1.00
N LEU A 53 19.25 -2.11 -0.07
CA LEU A 53 18.90 -1.98 1.35
C LEU A 53 19.82 -1.04 2.15
N GLU A 54 21.08 -0.88 1.73
CA GLU A 54 22.09 -0.12 2.48
C GLU A 54 22.39 1.25 1.86
N LYS A 55 22.22 1.40 0.54
CA LYS A 55 22.63 2.60 -0.21
C LYS A 55 21.46 3.42 -0.76
N THR A 56 20.21 3.00 -0.53
CA THR A 56 19.00 3.74 -0.97
C THR A 56 18.11 4.15 0.20
N THR A 57 17.03 4.87 -0.08
CA THR A 57 16.05 5.35 0.92
C THR A 57 14.98 4.31 1.28
N PHE A 58 15.14 3.05 0.84
CA PHE A 58 14.20 1.97 1.09
C PHE A 58 13.96 1.73 2.59
N LYS A 59 12.68 1.62 2.98
CA LYS A 59 12.23 1.38 4.36
C LYS A 59 11.18 0.27 4.48
N GLY A 60 10.87 -0.40 3.37
CA GLY A 60 9.91 -1.50 3.33
C GLY A 60 10.46 -2.79 3.96
N ARG A 61 9.67 -3.85 3.88
CA ARG A 61 10.03 -5.19 4.39
C ARG A 61 10.43 -6.10 3.24
N VAL A 62 11.43 -6.95 3.44
CA VAL A 62 11.95 -7.86 2.42
C VAL A 62 11.65 -9.29 2.82
N PHE A 63 11.17 -10.12 1.88
CA PHE A 63 10.89 -11.53 2.13
C PHE A 63 11.60 -12.46 1.15
N MET A 64 12.12 -13.56 1.69
CA MET A 64 12.71 -14.69 0.97
C MET A 64 12.22 -16.00 1.58
N THR A 65 12.30 -17.11 0.84
CA THR A 65 12.19 -18.42 1.50
C THR A 65 13.42 -18.70 2.37
N HIS A 66 13.29 -19.61 3.33
CA HIS A 66 14.38 -20.00 4.22
C HIS A 66 15.64 -20.45 3.46
N ALA A 67 15.48 -21.30 2.45
CA ALA A 67 16.60 -21.77 1.64
C ALA A 67 17.23 -20.65 0.80
N THR A 68 16.42 -19.80 0.18
CA THR A 68 16.91 -18.63 -0.58
C THR A 68 17.75 -17.71 0.30
N LYS A 69 17.30 -17.35 1.50
CA LYS A 69 18.08 -16.51 2.43
C LYS A 69 19.42 -17.14 2.83
N ALA A 70 19.45 -18.44 3.08
CA ALA A 70 20.68 -19.15 3.46
C ALA A 70 21.71 -19.20 2.32
N ILE A 71 21.25 -19.46 1.09
CA ILE A 71 22.09 -19.55 -0.10
C ILE A 71 22.56 -18.17 -0.56
N TYR A 72 21.68 -17.17 -0.49
CA TYR A 72 21.94 -15.77 -0.83
C TYR A 72 23.25 -15.26 -0.22
N ARG A 73 23.44 -15.45 1.09
CA ARG A 73 24.68 -15.02 1.77
C ARG A 73 25.92 -15.67 1.16
N LEU A 74 25.88 -16.98 0.92
CA LEU A 74 27.02 -17.71 0.37
C LEU A 74 27.35 -17.25 -1.06
N LEU A 75 26.31 -17.10 -1.89
CA LEU A 75 26.46 -16.69 -3.27
C LEU A 75 27.03 -15.28 -3.39
N LEU A 76 26.51 -14.31 -2.62
CA LEU A 76 26.99 -12.93 -2.68
C LEU A 76 28.41 -12.78 -2.11
N SER A 77 28.77 -13.53 -1.06
CA SER A 77 30.15 -13.56 -0.57
C SER A 77 31.14 -14.08 -1.62
N ASP A 78 30.73 -15.02 -2.48
CA ASP A 78 31.57 -15.51 -3.58
C ASP A 78 31.60 -14.53 -4.75
N TYR A 79 30.46 -13.93 -5.10
CA TYR A 79 30.39 -12.85 -6.09
C TYR A 79 31.38 -11.71 -5.76
N VAL A 80 31.37 -11.22 -4.52
CA VAL A 80 32.29 -10.17 -4.04
C VAL A 80 33.76 -10.58 -4.14
N LYS A 81 34.08 -11.88 -3.95
CA LYS A 81 35.46 -12.40 -4.01
C LYS A 81 35.95 -12.67 -5.43
N VAL A 82 35.07 -13.15 -6.31
CA VAL A 82 35.38 -13.52 -7.69
C VAL A 82 35.36 -12.31 -8.61
N SER A 83 34.57 -11.29 -8.26
CA SER A 83 34.49 -10.04 -9.00
C SER A 83 35.85 -9.34 -9.02
N LYS A 84 36.45 -9.23 -10.22
CA LYS A 84 37.69 -8.47 -10.48
C LYS A 84 37.41 -6.99 -10.74
N VAL A 85 36.29 -6.50 -10.22
CA VAL A 85 35.85 -5.12 -10.41
C VAL A 85 36.78 -4.21 -9.60
N SER A 86 37.07 -3.01 -10.13
CA SER A 86 37.89 -2.02 -9.44
C SER A 86 37.24 -1.68 -8.09
N VAL A 87 38.03 -1.23 -7.11
CA VAL A 87 37.47 -0.82 -5.81
C VAL A 87 36.42 0.28 -5.97
N GLU A 88 36.57 1.13 -6.99
CA GLU A 88 35.65 2.24 -7.30
C GLU A 88 34.31 1.77 -7.89
N ASP A 89 34.31 0.63 -8.59
CA ASP A 89 33.11 0.07 -9.24
C ASP A 89 32.39 -0.97 -8.37
N MET A 90 32.87 -1.21 -7.14
CA MET A 90 32.27 -2.17 -6.22
C MET A 90 30.96 -1.62 -5.61
N LEU A 91 29.85 -2.28 -5.90
CA LEU A 91 28.51 -1.83 -5.47
C LEU A 91 28.30 -1.93 -3.95
N PHE A 92 28.83 -2.99 -3.33
CA PHE A 92 28.68 -3.26 -1.89
C PHE A 92 29.82 -4.17 -1.39
N ASP A 93 30.07 -4.13 -0.08
CA ASP A 93 31.09 -4.94 0.58
C ASP A 93 30.50 -6.13 1.36
N GLU A 94 31.36 -6.94 2.01
CA GLU A 94 30.91 -8.08 2.82
C GLU A 94 30.11 -7.64 4.05
N GLN A 95 30.33 -6.43 4.57
CA GLN A 95 29.60 -5.89 5.71
C GLN A 95 28.18 -5.45 5.31
N ASP A 96 28.01 -4.89 4.11
CA ASP A 96 26.70 -4.60 3.51
C ASP A 96 25.87 -5.89 3.37
N ILE A 97 26.48 -7.01 2.95
CA ILE A 97 25.80 -8.32 2.88
C ILE A 97 25.34 -8.78 4.27
N ILE A 98 26.18 -8.60 5.30
CA ILE A 98 25.82 -9.00 6.66
C ILE A 98 24.65 -8.15 7.17
N ARG A 99 24.67 -6.83 6.96
CA ARG A 99 23.57 -5.93 7.34
C ARG A 99 22.28 -6.23 6.57
N SER A 100 22.37 -6.59 5.28
CA SER A 100 21.20 -6.95 4.48
C SER A 100 20.50 -8.20 5.04
N MET A 101 21.26 -9.18 5.54
CA MET A 101 20.71 -10.41 6.14
C MET A 101 19.80 -10.16 7.35
N ASP A 102 20.08 -9.13 8.14
CA ASP A 102 19.28 -8.78 9.32
C ASP A 102 17.94 -8.13 8.93
N LYS A 103 17.87 -7.50 7.76
CA LYS A 103 16.67 -6.85 7.20
C LYS A 103 15.77 -7.80 6.41
N ILE A 104 16.28 -8.97 6.02
CA ILE A 104 15.53 -9.96 5.23
C ILE A 104 14.73 -10.86 6.17
N GLU A 105 13.42 -10.90 5.97
CA GLU A 105 12.51 -11.81 6.66
C GLU A 105 12.29 -13.08 5.85
N VAL A 106 11.89 -14.15 6.55
CA VAL A 106 11.66 -15.46 5.94
C VAL A 106 10.17 -15.75 5.86
N ILE A 107 9.76 -16.42 4.78
CA ILE A 107 8.40 -16.91 4.56
C ILE A 107 8.43 -18.39 4.20
N ASP A 108 7.53 -19.17 4.79
CA ASP A 108 7.29 -20.56 4.43
C ASP A 108 6.38 -20.67 3.22
N PHE A 109 6.55 -21.72 2.42
CA PHE A 109 5.63 -22.02 1.32
C PHE A 109 4.20 -22.15 1.86
N HIS A 110 3.23 -21.57 1.15
CA HIS A 110 1.81 -21.49 1.51
C HIS A 110 1.46 -20.68 2.76
N GLN A 111 2.45 -20.09 3.44
CA GLN A 111 2.19 -19.17 4.54
C GLN A 111 1.67 -17.83 3.99
N THR A 112 0.54 -17.35 4.51
CA THR A 112 0.03 -16.01 4.18
C THR A 112 0.53 -14.97 5.17
N LEU A 113 1.18 -13.93 4.66
CA LEU A 113 1.60 -12.75 5.40
C LEU A 113 0.86 -11.50 4.91
N GLU A 114 0.74 -10.49 5.76
CA GLU A 114 0.14 -9.20 5.41
C GLU A 114 1.03 -8.04 5.89
N VAL A 115 1.35 -7.12 4.99
CA VAL A 115 2.12 -5.90 5.28
C VAL A 115 1.42 -4.71 4.63
N ASN A 116 1.04 -3.71 5.42
CA ASN A 116 0.39 -2.49 4.93
C ASN A 116 -0.83 -2.74 4.02
N GLY A 117 -1.58 -3.83 4.28
CA GLY A 117 -2.75 -4.24 3.49
C GLY A 117 -2.43 -5.03 2.22
N ILE A 118 -1.15 -5.34 1.97
CA ILE A 118 -0.68 -6.24 0.91
C ILE A 118 -0.61 -7.65 1.50
N ARG A 119 -1.49 -8.54 1.06
CA ARG A 119 -1.44 -9.96 1.45
C ARG A 119 -0.62 -10.73 0.43
N PHE A 120 0.25 -11.62 0.86
CA PHE A 120 1.03 -12.44 -0.06
C PHE A 120 1.41 -13.78 0.55
N TRP A 121 1.66 -14.75 -0.32
CA TRP A 121 2.17 -16.08 -0.01
C TRP A 121 2.94 -16.61 -1.22
N CYS A 122 3.63 -17.74 -1.07
CA CYS A 122 4.40 -18.32 -2.16
C CYS A 122 4.16 -19.81 -2.37
N TYR A 123 4.35 -20.22 -3.62
CA TYR A 123 4.34 -21.60 -4.11
C TYR A 123 5.76 -22.04 -4.48
N THR A 124 6.04 -23.34 -4.52
CA THR A 124 7.33 -23.80 -5.05
C THR A 124 7.41 -23.54 -6.55
N ALA A 125 8.55 -22.99 -7.01
CA ALA A 125 8.81 -22.72 -8.43
C ALA A 125 9.60 -23.85 -9.13
N GLY A 126 10.03 -24.87 -8.38
CA GLY A 126 11.04 -25.81 -8.86
C GLY A 126 12.36 -25.09 -9.06
N HIS A 127 12.87 -25.01 -10.29
CA HIS A 127 14.01 -24.19 -10.72
C HIS A 127 15.32 -24.38 -9.91
N VAL A 128 15.40 -23.81 -8.70
CA VAL A 128 16.47 -24.02 -7.72
C VAL A 128 15.92 -24.20 -6.30
N LEU A 129 16.74 -24.73 -5.39
CA LEU A 129 16.34 -24.96 -4.00
C LEU A 129 15.85 -23.67 -3.31
N GLY A 130 14.57 -23.65 -2.95
CA GLY A 130 13.94 -22.48 -2.31
C GLY A 130 13.29 -21.49 -3.26
N ALA A 131 13.35 -21.72 -4.58
CA ALA A 131 12.70 -20.84 -5.54
C ALA A 131 11.18 -20.80 -5.34
N ALA A 132 10.62 -19.60 -5.41
CA ALA A 132 9.25 -19.30 -5.05
C ALA A 132 8.53 -18.47 -6.11
N MET A 133 7.30 -18.86 -6.44
CA MET A 133 6.36 -18.00 -7.15
C MET A 133 5.50 -17.27 -6.12
N PHE A 134 5.47 -15.95 -6.16
CA PHE A 134 4.71 -15.14 -5.21
C PHE A 134 3.33 -14.80 -5.74
N MET A 135 2.31 -15.08 -4.94
CA MET A 135 0.97 -14.55 -5.15
C MET A 135 0.76 -13.37 -4.22
N VAL A 136 0.35 -12.23 -4.79
CA VAL A 136 0.09 -10.98 -4.08
C VAL A 136 -1.36 -10.59 -4.30
N ASP A 137 -2.07 -10.34 -3.21
CA ASP A 137 -3.48 -9.92 -3.17
C ASP A 137 -3.57 -8.51 -2.56
N ILE A 138 -3.94 -7.54 -3.40
CA ILE A 138 -4.14 -6.14 -3.02
C ILE A 138 -5.58 -5.78 -3.36
N ALA A 139 -6.39 -5.53 -2.31
CA ALA A 139 -7.80 -5.19 -2.46
C ALA A 139 -8.62 -6.19 -3.30
N GLY A 140 -8.26 -7.47 -3.28
CA GLY A 140 -8.93 -8.53 -4.04
C GLY A 140 -8.39 -8.75 -5.46
N VAL A 141 -7.51 -7.87 -5.96
CA VAL A 141 -6.79 -8.08 -7.22
C VAL A 141 -5.58 -8.97 -6.93
N ARG A 142 -5.47 -10.09 -7.64
CA ARG A 142 -4.43 -11.09 -7.44
C ARG A 142 -3.40 -11.10 -8.56
N ILE A 143 -2.14 -11.00 -8.17
CA ILE A 143 -0.98 -10.96 -9.06
C ILE A 143 -0.10 -12.16 -8.73
N LEU A 144 0.13 -13.05 -9.70
CA LEU A 144 1.13 -14.09 -9.60
C LEU A 144 2.40 -13.62 -10.31
N TYR A 145 3.52 -13.60 -9.59
CA TYR A 145 4.86 -13.40 -10.14
C TYR A 145 5.64 -14.71 -10.02
N THR A 146 6.05 -15.29 -11.15
CA THR A 146 6.69 -16.62 -11.15
C THR A 146 8.16 -16.57 -10.73
N GLY A 147 8.86 -15.46 -10.99
CA GLY A 147 10.31 -15.50 -11.14
C GLY A 147 10.69 -16.53 -12.21
N ASP A 148 11.81 -17.21 -11.99
CA ASP A 148 12.21 -18.36 -12.79
C ASP A 148 11.59 -19.63 -12.22
N TYR A 149 11.01 -20.46 -13.09
CA TYR A 149 10.29 -21.66 -12.67
C TYR A 149 10.52 -22.83 -13.64
N SER A 150 10.37 -24.05 -13.14
CA SER A 150 10.41 -25.27 -13.97
C SER A 150 9.25 -26.17 -13.62
N ARG A 151 8.53 -26.67 -14.63
CA ARG A 151 7.50 -27.68 -14.43
C ARG A 151 8.00 -29.12 -14.63
N GLU A 152 9.29 -29.30 -14.89
CA GLU A 152 9.91 -30.62 -14.95
C GLU A 152 10.49 -30.98 -13.58
N GLU A 153 10.02 -32.07 -12.96
CA GLU A 153 10.63 -32.59 -11.74
C GLU A 153 12.04 -33.11 -12.04
N ASP A 154 13.00 -32.78 -11.17
CA ASP A 154 14.38 -33.20 -11.35
C ASP A 154 14.86 -34.21 -10.29
N ARG A 155 16.16 -34.54 -10.27
CA ARG A 155 16.70 -35.51 -9.31
C ARG A 155 16.46 -35.13 -7.85
N HIS A 156 16.29 -33.84 -7.53
CA HIS A 156 16.17 -33.34 -6.16
C HIS A 156 15.07 -32.29 -5.93
N LEU A 157 14.62 -31.57 -6.96
CA LEU A 157 13.62 -30.52 -6.84
C LEU A 157 12.26 -30.98 -7.37
N LYS A 158 11.21 -30.44 -6.76
CA LYS A 158 9.82 -30.58 -7.21
C LYS A 158 9.61 -29.74 -8.47
N ALA A 159 8.62 -30.11 -9.29
CA ALA A 159 8.09 -29.22 -10.31
C ALA A 159 7.36 -28.02 -9.67
N ALA A 160 7.26 -26.92 -10.41
CA ALA A 160 6.50 -25.74 -10.03
C ALA A 160 5.03 -26.10 -9.78
N GLU A 161 4.49 -25.59 -8.68
CA GLU A 161 3.10 -25.79 -8.30
C GLU A 161 2.14 -24.95 -9.15
N ILE A 162 0.91 -25.41 -9.24
CA ILE A 162 -0.15 -24.71 -9.96
C ILE A 162 -1.08 -24.12 -8.90
N PRO A 163 -1.24 -22.79 -8.85
CA PRO A 163 -2.17 -22.18 -7.91
C PRO A 163 -3.58 -22.75 -8.07
N GLN A 164 -4.30 -22.91 -6.97
CA GLN A 164 -5.65 -23.49 -6.96
C GLN A 164 -6.71 -22.61 -7.65
N PHE A 165 -6.34 -21.39 -8.03
CA PHE A 165 -7.22 -20.44 -8.70
C PHE A 165 -6.43 -19.56 -9.67
N SER A 166 -7.13 -19.05 -10.69
CA SER A 166 -6.57 -18.07 -11.62
C SER A 166 -6.28 -16.74 -10.93
N PRO A 167 -5.09 -16.14 -11.10
CA PRO A 167 -4.85 -14.75 -10.76
C PRO A 167 -5.49 -13.84 -11.82
N ASP A 168 -5.63 -12.55 -11.48
CA ASP A 168 -6.05 -11.51 -12.42
C ASP A 168 -4.89 -11.08 -13.34
N ILE A 169 -3.67 -11.14 -12.81
CA ILE A 169 -2.43 -10.84 -13.54
C ILE A 169 -1.43 -11.96 -13.29
N CYS A 170 -0.86 -12.51 -14.37
CA CYS A 170 0.28 -13.43 -14.31
C CYS A 170 1.50 -12.76 -14.94
N ILE A 171 2.53 -12.49 -14.14
CA ILE A 171 3.83 -12.01 -14.58
C ILE A 171 4.77 -13.22 -14.64
N ILE A 172 5.25 -13.55 -15.84
CA ILE A 172 5.90 -14.83 -16.13
C ILE A 172 7.20 -14.65 -16.92
N GLU A 173 8.21 -15.47 -16.62
CA GLU A 173 9.48 -15.47 -17.37
C GLU A 173 9.30 -15.89 -18.83
N SER A 174 10.28 -15.55 -19.67
CA SER A 174 10.27 -15.84 -21.11
C SER A 174 11.63 -16.29 -21.65
N THR A 175 12.50 -16.82 -20.78
CA THR A 175 13.89 -17.22 -21.05
C THR A 175 14.06 -18.03 -22.33
N TYR A 176 13.27 -19.09 -22.49
CA TYR A 176 13.36 -19.99 -23.65
C TYR A 176 12.43 -19.60 -24.81
N GLY A 177 11.60 -18.57 -24.65
CA GLY A 177 10.67 -18.13 -25.69
C GLY A 177 9.85 -19.28 -26.29
N VAL A 178 10.09 -19.59 -27.56
CA VAL A 178 9.38 -20.65 -28.30
C VAL A 178 10.16 -21.96 -28.43
N GLN A 179 11.31 -22.07 -27.76
CA GLN A 179 12.16 -23.26 -27.79
C GLN A 179 11.54 -24.41 -27.00
N GLN A 180 11.94 -25.62 -27.33
CA GLN A 180 11.50 -26.85 -26.68
C GLN A 180 12.70 -27.68 -26.28
N HIS A 181 12.70 -28.17 -25.05
CA HIS A 181 13.73 -29.08 -24.58
C HIS A 181 13.52 -30.49 -25.12
N GLN A 182 14.63 -31.18 -25.35
CA GLN A 182 14.58 -32.63 -25.57
C GLN A 182 14.07 -33.31 -24.30
N PRO A 183 13.39 -34.46 -24.43
CA PRO A 183 12.97 -35.25 -23.26
C PRO A 183 14.15 -35.51 -22.32
N ARG A 184 13.88 -35.42 -21.02
CA ARG A 184 14.91 -35.52 -19.96
C ARG A 184 15.83 -36.72 -20.08
N HIS A 185 15.27 -37.90 -20.29
CA HIS A 185 16.03 -39.14 -20.42
C HIS A 185 17.02 -39.12 -21.59
N VAL A 186 16.68 -38.42 -22.69
CA VAL A 186 17.58 -38.23 -23.84
C VAL A 186 18.72 -37.30 -23.46
N ARG A 187 18.44 -36.20 -22.73
CA ARG A 187 19.47 -35.25 -22.27
C ARG A 187 20.43 -35.88 -21.26
N GLU A 188 19.91 -36.59 -20.26
CA GLU A 188 20.71 -37.34 -19.27
C GLU A 188 21.61 -38.38 -19.96
N LYS A 189 21.07 -39.12 -20.93
CA LYS A 189 21.85 -40.07 -21.73
C LYS A 189 22.95 -39.39 -22.55
N ARG A 190 22.61 -38.33 -23.30
CA ARG A 190 23.61 -37.58 -24.09
C ARG A 190 24.73 -37.01 -23.22
N PHE A 191 24.39 -36.53 -22.02
CA PHE A 191 25.34 -36.01 -21.05
C PHE A 191 26.31 -37.09 -20.57
N THR A 192 25.78 -38.22 -20.12
CA THR A 192 26.59 -39.34 -19.64
C THR A 192 27.41 -39.99 -20.75
N ASP A 193 26.83 -40.17 -21.95
CA ASP A 193 27.52 -40.70 -23.14
C ASP A 193 28.71 -39.82 -23.55
N ALA A 194 28.51 -38.48 -23.60
CA ALA A 194 29.60 -37.56 -23.93
C ALA A 194 30.77 -37.70 -22.94
N ILE A 195 30.45 -37.74 -21.64
CA ILE A 195 31.46 -37.87 -20.58
C ILE A 195 32.18 -39.21 -20.65
N HIS A 196 31.43 -40.31 -20.71
CA HIS A 196 31.97 -41.67 -20.76
C HIS A 196 32.92 -41.84 -21.96
N ASN A 197 32.50 -41.39 -23.14
CA ASN A 197 33.30 -41.52 -24.36
C ASN A 197 34.62 -40.74 -24.25
N THR A 198 34.59 -39.52 -23.71
CA THR A 198 35.79 -38.68 -23.54
C THR A 198 36.78 -39.33 -22.58
N VAL A 199 36.32 -39.76 -21.39
CA VAL A 199 37.23 -40.32 -20.38
C VAL A 199 37.78 -41.68 -20.79
N SER A 200 37.01 -42.47 -21.55
CA SER A 200 37.47 -43.76 -22.10
C SER A 200 38.59 -43.61 -23.12
N GLN A 201 38.67 -42.47 -23.81
CA GLN A 201 39.75 -42.13 -24.74
C GLN A 201 40.97 -41.51 -24.05
N GLY A 202 40.94 -41.42 -22.71
CA GLY A 202 41.97 -40.78 -21.89
C GLY A 202 41.90 -39.25 -21.92
N GLY A 203 40.78 -38.67 -22.35
CA GLY A 203 40.53 -37.24 -22.36
C GLY A 203 40.00 -36.70 -21.04
N ARG A 204 39.95 -35.37 -20.94
CA ARG A 204 39.42 -34.64 -19.78
C ARG A 204 38.12 -33.97 -20.11
N VAL A 205 37.19 -33.96 -19.15
CA VAL A 205 35.89 -33.31 -19.29
C VAL A 205 35.84 -32.09 -18.38
N LEU A 206 35.57 -30.92 -18.94
CA LEU A 206 35.22 -29.71 -18.21
C LEU A 206 33.70 -29.50 -18.24
N ILE A 207 33.10 -29.28 -17.07
CA ILE A 207 31.69 -28.91 -16.93
C ILE A 207 31.63 -27.54 -16.24
N PRO A 208 31.56 -26.43 -16.99
CA PRO A 208 31.43 -25.12 -16.38
C PRO A 208 30.01 -24.95 -15.80
N ALA A 209 29.91 -24.78 -14.49
CA ALA A 209 28.64 -24.60 -13.79
C ALA A 209 28.82 -23.67 -12.57
N PHE A 210 27.76 -22.99 -12.16
CA PHE A 210 27.77 -22.27 -10.88
C PHE A 210 27.87 -23.26 -9.72
N ALA A 211 28.46 -22.82 -8.60
CA ALA A 211 28.64 -23.66 -7.43
C ALA A 211 27.28 -24.08 -6.81
N LEU A 212 26.22 -23.31 -7.01
CA LEU A 212 24.90 -23.53 -6.43
C LEU A 212 23.83 -23.56 -7.53
N GLY A 213 22.76 -24.32 -7.29
CA GLY A 213 21.65 -24.50 -8.23
C GLY A 213 21.81 -25.79 -9.02
N ARG A 214 22.15 -25.67 -10.31
CA ARG A 214 22.10 -26.80 -11.25
C ARG A 214 23.26 -27.79 -11.10
N ALA A 215 24.38 -27.37 -10.51
CA ALA A 215 25.50 -28.27 -10.23
C ALA A 215 25.08 -29.48 -9.39
N GLN A 216 24.23 -29.27 -8.38
CA GLN A 216 23.82 -30.34 -7.47
C GLN A 216 23.08 -31.48 -8.17
N GLU A 217 22.24 -31.17 -9.16
CA GLU A 217 21.59 -32.20 -9.97
C GLU A 217 22.59 -32.96 -10.85
N LEU A 218 23.52 -32.24 -11.51
CA LEU A 218 24.54 -32.87 -12.34
C LEU A 218 25.44 -33.80 -11.53
N LEU A 219 25.79 -33.41 -10.30
CA LEU A 219 26.55 -34.26 -9.37
C LEU A 219 25.77 -35.52 -8.99
N LEU A 220 24.46 -35.43 -8.74
CA LEU A 220 23.60 -36.59 -8.49
C LEU A 220 23.56 -37.54 -9.70
N ILE A 221 23.45 -37.01 -10.92
CA ILE A 221 23.46 -37.80 -12.15
C ILE A 221 24.80 -38.51 -12.31
N LEU A 222 25.92 -37.82 -12.07
CA LEU A 222 27.26 -38.40 -12.20
C LEU A 222 27.56 -39.47 -11.15
N ASP A 223 27.20 -39.23 -9.88
CA ASP A 223 27.42 -40.21 -8.80
C ASP A 223 26.56 -41.48 -9.00
N GLU A 224 25.31 -41.32 -9.45
CA GLU A 224 24.43 -42.43 -9.85
C GLU A 224 25.00 -43.18 -11.07
N TYR A 225 25.51 -42.46 -12.07
CA TYR A 225 26.10 -43.09 -13.26
C TYR A 225 27.40 -43.85 -12.90
N TRP A 226 28.31 -43.26 -12.13
CA TRP A 226 29.54 -43.92 -11.69
C TRP A 226 29.25 -45.16 -10.85
N SER A 227 28.29 -45.09 -9.93
CA SER A 227 27.88 -46.23 -9.10
C SER A 227 27.45 -47.45 -9.94
N ASN A 228 26.91 -47.22 -11.15
CA ASN A 228 26.44 -48.25 -12.06
C ASN A 228 27.51 -48.73 -13.06
N HIS A 229 28.69 -48.11 -13.10
CA HIS A 229 29.74 -48.38 -14.09
C HIS A 229 31.11 -48.58 -13.39
N PRO A 230 31.38 -49.79 -12.86
CA PRO A 230 32.60 -50.09 -12.11
C PRO A 230 33.92 -49.82 -12.86
N GLU A 231 33.89 -49.86 -14.18
CA GLU A 231 35.03 -49.53 -15.05
C GLU A 231 35.47 -48.06 -14.93
N LEU A 232 34.56 -47.16 -14.55
CA LEU A 232 34.83 -45.73 -14.37
C LEU A 232 35.32 -45.38 -12.97
N HIS A 233 35.26 -46.29 -11.99
CA HIS A 233 35.62 -46.01 -10.58
C HIS A 233 37.07 -45.53 -10.37
N LYS A 234 37.97 -45.77 -11.33
CA LYS A 234 39.36 -45.29 -11.29
C LYS A 234 39.52 -43.86 -11.80
N ILE A 235 38.49 -43.32 -12.45
CA ILE A 235 38.49 -42.00 -13.08
C ILE A 235 37.86 -41.02 -12.08
N PRO A 236 38.62 -40.02 -11.59
CA PRO A 236 38.12 -39.11 -10.58
C PRO A 236 37.13 -38.09 -11.16
N ILE A 237 36.09 -37.78 -10.39
CA ILE A 237 35.22 -36.64 -10.61
C ILE A 237 35.54 -35.61 -9.53
N TYR A 238 35.84 -34.38 -9.95
CA TYR A 238 36.10 -33.27 -9.05
C TYR A 238 34.99 -32.24 -9.10
N TYR A 239 34.49 -31.87 -7.92
CA TYR A 239 33.63 -30.71 -7.76
C TYR A 239 34.45 -29.54 -7.23
N ALA A 240 34.80 -28.65 -8.16
CA ALA A 240 35.81 -27.62 -7.97
C ALA A 240 35.18 -26.27 -7.66
N SER A 241 34.89 -26.05 -6.38
CA SER A 241 34.40 -24.76 -5.88
C SER A 241 34.85 -24.52 -4.43
N PRO A 242 35.38 -23.33 -4.09
CA PRO A 242 35.67 -22.94 -2.71
C PRO A 242 34.44 -22.98 -1.80
N LEU A 243 33.24 -22.87 -2.37
CA LEU A 243 31.97 -22.93 -1.65
C LEU A 243 31.40 -24.35 -1.52
N ALA A 244 31.93 -25.33 -2.25
CA ALA A 244 31.37 -26.68 -2.38
C ALA A 244 30.89 -27.27 -1.04
N LYS A 245 31.76 -27.29 -0.04
CA LYS A 245 31.48 -27.85 1.29
C LYS A 245 30.36 -27.10 2.02
N LYS A 246 30.34 -25.77 1.95
CA LYS A 246 29.30 -24.93 2.59
C LYS A 246 27.95 -25.10 1.87
N CYS A 247 27.97 -25.18 0.54
CA CYS A 247 26.80 -25.41 -0.29
C CYS A 247 26.12 -26.75 0.05
N MET A 248 26.90 -27.83 0.17
CA MET A 248 26.35 -29.14 0.52
C MET A 248 25.66 -29.13 1.88
N ALA A 249 26.21 -28.44 2.88
CA ALA A 249 25.58 -28.33 4.19
C ALA A 249 24.21 -27.64 4.13
N VAL A 250 24.05 -26.62 3.29
CA VAL A 250 22.77 -25.95 3.08
C VAL A 250 21.75 -26.88 2.42
N TYR A 251 22.14 -27.59 1.37
CA TYR A 251 21.26 -28.56 0.70
C TYR A 251 20.81 -29.68 1.66
N GLN A 252 21.71 -30.16 2.52
CA GLN A 252 21.38 -31.16 3.54
C GLN A 252 20.41 -30.62 4.60
N THR A 253 20.52 -29.34 4.97
CA THR A 253 19.63 -28.71 5.95
C THR A 253 18.19 -28.59 5.43
N TYR A 254 18.03 -28.31 4.13
CA TYR A 254 16.72 -28.05 3.50
C TYR A 254 16.15 -29.24 2.71
N ILE A 255 16.48 -30.48 3.10
CA ILE A 255 15.98 -31.70 2.46
C ILE A 255 14.45 -31.79 2.47
N ASN A 256 13.79 -31.24 3.49
CA ASN A 256 12.32 -31.25 3.56
C ASN A 256 11.67 -30.44 2.43
N SER A 257 12.39 -29.50 1.82
CA SER A 257 11.94 -28.70 0.68
C SER A 257 12.13 -29.42 -0.67
N MET A 258 12.84 -30.54 -0.70
CA MET A 258 13.13 -31.34 -1.89
C MET A 258 12.00 -32.30 -2.25
N ASN A 259 12.13 -32.98 -3.39
CA ASN A 259 11.15 -33.96 -3.85
C ASN A 259 11.06 -35.20 -2.95
N GLU A 260 10.05 -36.04 -3.19
CA GLU A 260 9.83 -37.26 -2.39
C GLU A 260 10.97 -38.27 -2.53
N ARG A 261 11.57 -38.38 -3.73
CA ARG A 261 12.71 -39.27 -3.98
C ARG A 261 13.87 -38.99 -3.01
N ILE A 262 14.31 -37.74 -2.90
CA ILE A 262 15.41 -37.36 -2.01
C ILE A 262 15.03 -37.48 -0.55
N ARG A 263 13.81 -37.08 -0.16
CA ARG A 263 13.33 -37.22 1.22
C ARG A 263 13.34 -38.69 1.66
N ASN A 264 12.89 -39.59 0.80
CA ASN A 264 12.89 -41.03 1.08
C ASN A 264 14.31 -41.62 1.10
N GLN A 265 15.17 -41.20 0.17
CA GLN A 265 16.57 -41.67 0.12
C GLN A 265 17.35 -41.22 1.36
N PHE A 266 17.13 -39.99 1.84
CA PHE A 266 17.81 -39.43 3.01
C PHE A 266 17.54 -40.22 4.30
N ALA A 267 16.37 -40.88 4.40
CA ALA A 267 16.07 -41.77 5.53
C ALA A 267 17.03 -42.97 5.63
N GLN A 268 17.65 -43.37 4.52
CA GLN A 268 18.62 -44.48 4.48
C GLN A 268 20.06 -43.98 4.38
N SER A 269 20.32 -43.00 3.51
CA SER A 269 21.66 -42.47 3.26
C SER A 269 21.58 -41.07 2.69
N ASN A 270 22.54 -40.21 3.03
CA ASN A 270 22.56 -38.84 2.53
C ASN A 270 22.94 -38.80 1.03
N PRO A 271 22.03 -38.38 0.12
CA PRO A 271 22.31 -38.38 -1.32
C PRO A 271 23.30 -37.29 -1.75
N PHE A 272 23.57 -36.30 -0.90
CA PHE A 272 24.58 -35.27 -1.13
C PHE A 272 25.94 -35.63 -0.51
N HIS A 273 26.08 -36.83 0.04
CA HIS A 273 27.38 -37.41 0.36
C HIS A 273 27.79 -38.32 -0.80
N PHE A 274 28.37 -37.70 -1.82
CA PHE A 274 28.80 -38.39 -3.03
C PHE A 274 29.94 -39.38 -2.73
N LYS A 275 29.88 -40.56 -3.36
CA LYS A 275 30.89 -41.62 -3.17
C LYS A 275 32.01 -41.52 -4.19
N HIS A 276 31.70 -40.97 -5.36
CA HIS A 276 32.60 -40.94 -6.52
C HIS A 276 33.07 -39.53 -6.88
N ILE A 277 32.77 -38.53 -6.04
CA ILE A 277 33.04 -37.12 -6.31
C ILE A 277 33.85 -36.52 -5.17
N ASP A 278 35.04 -36.04 -5.51
CA ASP A 278 35.94 -35.41 -4.57
C ASP A 278 35.85 -33.87 -4.64
N PRO A 279 35.83 -33.15 -3.50
CA PRO A 279 35.88 -31.70 -3.49
C PRO A 279 37.26 -31.19 -3.89
N LEU A 280 37.32 -30.18 -4.76
CA LEU A 280 38.56 -29.53 -5.18
C LEU A 280 38.55 -28.04 -4.82
N ASN A 281 39.38 -27.65 -3.85
CA ASN A 281 39.38 -26.28 -3.31
C ASN A 281 40.21 -25.28 -4.12
N SER A 282 41.31 -25.72 -4.73
CA SER A 282 42.22 -24.90 -5.55
C SER A 282 42.81 -25.74 -6.68
N ILE A 283 43.22 -25.07 -7.76
CA ILE A 283 44.00 -25.68 -8.85
C ILE A 283 45.36 -26.21 -8.36
N ASP A 284 45.91 -25.67 -7.28
CA ASP A 284 47.19 -26.13 -6.71
C ASP A 284 47.08 -27.53 -6.13
N ASN A 285 45.86 -27.91 -5.67
CA ASN A 285 45.55 -29.24 -5.17
C ASN A 285 45.12 -30.20 -6.30
N PHE A 286 45.08 -29.71 -7.54
CA PHE A 286 44.65 -30.49 -8.69
C PHE A 286 45.85 -31.15 -9.37
N HIS A 287 45.96 -32.47 -9.21
CA HIS A 287 46.91 -33.27 -9.96
C HIS A 287 46.31 -33.66 -11.32
N ASP A 288 46.68 -32.90 -12.35
CA ASP A 288 46.15 -33.06 -13.71
C ASP A 288 46.74 -34.27 -14.47
N VAL A 289 46.51 -35.48 -13.94
CA VAL A 289 47.09 -36.74 -14.45
C VAL A 289 45.99 -37.67 -14.96
N GLY A 290 46.04 -38.00 -16.25
CA GLY A 290 45.10 -38.94 -16.87
C GLY A 290 43.71 -38.36 -17.14
N PRO A 291 42.73 -39.22 -17.48
CA PRO A 291 41.35 -38.79 -17.67
C PRO A 291 40.74 -38.33 -16.34
N SER A 292 39.95 -37.25 -16.39
CA SER A 292 39.20 -36.74 -15.24
C SER A 292 37.97 -35.97 -15.69
N VAL A 293 36.99 -35.86 -14.79
CA VAL A 293 35.83 -34.99 -14.96
C VAL A 293 35.91 -33.88 -13.93
N VAL A 294 35.90 -32.62 -14.36
CA VAL A 294 35.96 -31.48 -13.44
C VAL A 294 34.78 -30.56 -13.68
N MET A 295 33.95 -30.42 -12.65
CA MET A 295 32.90 -29.42 -12.59
C MET A 295 33.42 -28.19 -11.86
N ALA A 296 33.50 -27.05 -12.55
CA ALA A 296 34.15 -25.85 -12.01
C ALA A 296 33.32 -24.59 -12.26
N SER A 297 33.42 -23.63 -11.33
CA SER A 297 32.77 -22.32 -11.43
C SER A 297 33.70 -21.23 -11.99
N PRO A 298 33.14 -20.20 -12.66
CA PRO A 298 31.72 -19.98 -13.02
C PRO A 298 31.30 -20.68 -14.33
N GLY A 299 29.98 -20.79 -14.56
CA GLY A 299 29.41 -21.37 -15.79
C GLY A 299 29.69 -20.58 -17.08
N SER A 300 29.91 -19.26 -16.96
CA SER A 300 30.12 -18.36 -18.11
C SER A 300 31.52 -18.38 -18.72
N LEU A 301 32.48 -19.09 -18.09
CA LEU A 301 33.90 -19.14 -18.48
C LEU A 301 34.59 -17.77 -18.56
N GLN A 302 34.09 -16.77 -17.83
CA GLN A 302 34.69 -15.43 -17.83
C GLN A 302 35.98 -15.34 -17.03
N SER A 303 36.01 -15.96 -15.86
CA SER A 303 37.11 -15.90 -14.90
C SER A 303 37.15 -17.18 -14.06
N GLY A 304 37.90 -17.18 -12.96
CA GLY A 304 37.88 -18.29 -12.01
C GLY A 304 38.49 -19.60 -12.53
N LEU A 305 38.17 -20.69 -11.84
CA LEU A 305 38.80 -21.99 -12.06
C LEU A 305 38.32 -22.65 -13.36
N SER A 306 37.04 -22.49 -13.73
CA SER A 306 36.53 -23.02 -14.98
C SER A 306 37.24 -22.42 -16.19
N ARG A 307 37.54 -21.12 -16.18
CA ARG A 307 38.33 -20.46 -17.24
C ARG A 307 39.77 -20.94 -17.25
N GLN A 308 40.42 -21.06 -16.09
CA GLN A 308 41.81 -21.55 -16.02
C GLN A 308 41.95 -22.98 -16.57
N LEU A 309 40.99 -23.86 -16.27
CA LEU A 309 40.98 -25.22 -16.81
C LEU A 309 40.67 -25.24 -18.31
N PHE A 310 39.71 -24.42 -18.76
CA PHE A 310 39.42 -24.27 -20.18
C PHE A 310 40.66 -23.85 -20.97
N ASP A 311 41.34 -22.79 -20.54
CA ASP A 311 42.55 -22.28 -21.22
C ASP A 311 43.67 -23.33 -21.28
N LYS A 312 43.77 -24.22 -20.27
CA LYS A 312 44.74 -25.32 -20.25
C LYS A 312 44.36 -26.47 -21.18
N TRP A 313 43.07 -26.72 -21.39
CA TRP A 313 42.58 -27.95 -22.02
C TRP A 313 42.05 -27.77 -23.45
N CYS A 314 41.78 -26.53 -23.88
CA CYS A 314 41.08 -26.25 -25.14
C CYS A 314 41.83 -26.67 -26.41
N THR A 315 43.15 -26.81 -26.35
CA THR A 315 44.01 -27.15 -27.50
C THR A 315 44.14 -28.66 -27.75
N ASP A 316 43.71 -29.52 -26.82
CA ASP A 316 43.76 -30.97 -26.97
C ASP A 316 42.40 -31.52 -27.43
N LYS A 317 42.41 -32.17 -28.60
CA LYS A 317 41.24 -32.78 -29.24
C LYS A 317 40.62 -33.95 -28.47
N LYS A 318 41.35 -34.53 -27.51
CA LYS A 318 40.80 -35.57 -26.63
C LYS A 318 39.89 -35.00 -25.56
N ASN A 319 39.99 -33.71 -25.26
CA ASN A 319 39.23 -33.09 -24.19
C ASN A 319 37.84 -32.65 -24.67
N THR A 320 36.96 -32.43 -23.71
CA THR A 320 35.57 -32.06 -23.97
C THR A 320 35.08 -31.02 -22.97
N CYS A 321 34.36 -30.01 -23.44
CA CYS A 321 33.65 -29.04 -22.61
C CYS A 321 32.15 -29.26 -22.77
N VAL A 322 31.46 -29.58 -21.67
CA VAL A 322 30.01 -29.82 -21.67
C VAL A 322 29.33 -28.66 -20.98
N ILE A 323 28.65 -27.81 -21.74
CA ILE A 323 27.94 -26.63 -21.24
C ILE A 323 26.52 -27.05 -20.84
N PRO A 324 26.19 -27.05 -19.53
CA PRO A 324 24.96 -27.66 -19.04
C PRO A 324 23.80 -26.67 -18.88
N GLY A 325 23.99 -25.38 -19.11
CA GLY A 325 22.99 -24.35 -18.79
C GLY A 325 22.94 -23.22 -19.82
N TYR A 326 22.03 -22.28 -19.62
CA TYR A 326 21.88 -21.12 -20.48
C TYR A 326 23.15 -20.28 -20.48
N ALA A 327 23.67 -19.98 -21.68
CA ALA A 327 24.85 -19.15 -21.85
C ALA A 327 24.42 -17.74 -22.27
N VAL A 328 24.70 -16.75 -21.43
CA VAL A 328 24.38 -15.34 -21.65
C VAL A 328 25.20 -14.78 -22.83
N GLU A 329 24.59 -13.93 -23.64
CA GLU A 329 25.24 -13.27 -24.77
C GLU A 329 26.45 -12.45 -24.30
N GLY A 330 27.52 -12.42 -25.11
CA GLY A 330 28.79 -11.80 -24.74
C GLY A 330 29.68 -12.64 -23.83
N SER A 331 29.23 -13.84 -23.40
CA SER A 331 30.06 -14.75 -22.61
C SER A 331 30.96 -15.67 -23.45
N LEU A 332 32.13 -16.08 -22.93
CA LEU A 332 32.96 -17.08 -23.61
C LEU A 332 32.21 -18.40 -23.81
N ALA A 333 31.43 -18.83 -22.81
CA ALA A 333 30.56 -20.00 -22.93
C ALA A 333 29.62 -19.89 -24.14
N LYS A 334 29.04 -18.71 -24.42
CA LYS A 334 28.22 -18.50 -25.60
C LYS A 334 29.02 -18.53 -26.90
N THR A 335 30.22 -17.95 -26.91
CA THR A 335 31.10 -17.93 -28.09
C THR A 335 31.51 -19.33 -28.54
N ILE A 336 31.90 -20.21 -27.60
CA ILE A 336 32.42 -21.54 -27.94
C ILE A 336 31.35 -22.53 -28.41
N ILE A 337 30.07 -22.27 -28.11
CA ILE A 337 28.94 -23.07 -28.64
C ILE A 337 28.91 -23.04 -30.18
N ASN A 338 29.37 -21.95 -30.79
CA ASN A 338 29.46 -21.82 -32.24
C ASN A 338 30.72 -22.45 -32.84
N GLU A 339 31.53 -23.15 -32.02
CA GLU A 339 32.75 -23.86 -32.42
C GLU A 339 33.71 -23.02 -33.29
N PRO A 340 34.17 -21.84 -32.81
CA PRO A 340 35.14 -21.04 -33.54
C PRO A 340 36.46 -21.80 -33.67
N ARG A 341 37.24 -21.52 -34.72
CA ARG A 341 38.56 -22.16 -34.93
C ARG A 341 39.58 -21.79 -33.84
N GLU A 342 39.47 -20.57 -33.32
CA GLU A 342 40.36 -20.03 -32.29
C GLU A 342 39.54 -19.34 -31.20
N VAL A 343 40.09 -19.32 -30.00
CA VAL A 343 39.53 -18.66 -28.82
C VAL A 343 40.58 -17.77 -28.16
N THR A 344 40.13 -16.66 -27.58
CA THR A 344 41.01 -15.77 -26.80
C THR A 344 41.13 -16.27 -25.37
N LEU A 345 42.35 -16.56 -24.95
CA LEU A 345 42.70 -16.96 -23.59
C LEU A 345 42.67 -15.78 -22.61
N ALA A 346 42.65 -16.05 -21.30
CA ALA A 346 42.55 -15.00 -20.29
C ALA A 346 43.78 -14.07 -20.26
N ASN A 347 44.92 -14.50 -20.80
CA ASN A 347 46.13 -13.69 -20.95
C ASN A 347 46.13 -12.82 -22.23
N GLY A 348 45.05 -12.84 -23.02
CA GLY A 348 44.91 -12.09 -24.26
C GLY A 348 45.49 -12.76 -25.50
N LEU A 349 46.13 -13.92 -25.37
CA LEU A 349 46.64 -14.69 -26.52
C LEU A 349 45.51 -15.49 -27.18
N THR A 350 45.66 -15.80 -28.46
CA THR A 350 44.76 -16.72 -29.17
C THR A 350 45.28 -18.16 -29.10
N ALA A 351 44.36 -19.11 -29.02
CA ALA A 351 44.67 -20.54 -29.04
C ALA A 351 43.66 -21.31 -29.92
N PRO A 352 44.09 -22.40 -30.59
CA PRO A 352 43.18 -23.24 -31.36
C PRO A 352 42.17 -23.95 -30.45
N LEU A 353 40.90 -23.94 -30.83
CA LEU A 353 39.85 -24.69 -30.15
C LEU A 353 39.73 -26.08 -30.78
N ASN A 354 40.45 -27.05 -30.22
CA ASN A 354 40.43 -28.43 -30.70
C ASN A 354 39.56 -29.35 -29.84
N MET A 355 39.32 -28.98 -28.58
CA MET A 355 38.45 -29.75 -27.68
C MET A 355 37.01 -29.79 -28.22
N GLN A 356 36.30 -30.88 -27.95
CA GLN A 356 34.90 -31.01 -28.35
C GLN A 356 33.99 -30.17 -27.47
N ILE A 357 33.00 -29.49 -28.06
CA ILE A 357 32.02 -28.69 -27.31
C ILE A 357 30.66 -29.38 -27.40
N PHE A 358 30.06 -29.68 -26.25
CA PHE A 358 28.68 -30.15 -26.19
C PHE A 358 27.81 -29.15 -25.44
N TYR A 359 26.76 -28.67 -26.11
CA TYR A 359 25.69 -27.93 -25.46
C TYR A 359 24.53 -28.87 -25.13
N ILE A 360 24.35 -29.17 -23.84
CA ILE A 360 23.31 -30.08 -23.35
C ILE A 360 22.56 -29.36 -22.23
N SER A 361 21.43 -28.75 -22.55
CA SER A 361 20.71 -27.92 -21.57
C SER A 361 20.07 -28.77 -20.46
N PHE A 362 20.56 -28.57 -19.23
CA PHE A 362 19.91 -28.88 -17.95
C PHE A 362 19.42 -27.60 -17.29
N SER A 363 19.19 -26.55 -18.08
CA SER A 363 18.60 -25.32 -17.57
C SER A 363 17.24 -25.60 -16.97
N ALA A 364 16.99 -25.00 -15.81
CA ALA A 364 15.83 -25.24 -14.98
C ALA A 364 14.71 -24.23 -15.24
N HIS A 365 14.60 -23.71 -16.47
CA HIS A 365 13.56 -22.76 -16.83
C HIS A 365 12.47 -23.46 -17.63
N ALA A 366 11.29 -22.87 -17.64
CA ALA A 366 10.19 -23.38 -18.43
C ALA A 366 10.44 -23.15 -19.93
N ASP A 367 10.38 -24.23 -20.71
CA ASP A 367 10.34 -24.14 -22.16
C ASP A 367 8.92 -23.82 -22.66
N PHE A 368 8.75 -23.70 -23.99
CA PHE A 368 7.47 -23.32 -24.56
C PHE A 368 6.30 -24.24 -24.16
N PRO A 369 6.41 -25.59 -24.26
CA PRO A 369 5.35 -26.48 -23.80
C PRO A 369 5.01 -26.33 -22.32
N GLN A 370 6.00 -26.13 -21.45
CA GLN A 370 5.77 -25.91 -20.02
C GLN A 370 5.03 -24.59 -19.76
N THR A 371 5.48 -23.49 -20.37
CA THR A 371 4.86 -22.16 -20.22
C THR A 371 3.46 -22.11 -20.81
N SER A 372 3.29 -22.64 -22.02
CA SER A 372 2.00 -22.74 -22.69
C SER A 372 1.00 -23.57 -21.87
N GLY A 373 1.40 -24.75 -21.38
CA GLY A 373 0.55 -25.60 -20.55
C GLY A 373 0.22 -24.98 -19.18
N PHE A 374 1.18 -24.29 -18.56
CA PHE A 374 0.95 -23.58 -17.30
C PHE A 374 -0.12 -22.48 -17.45
N LEU A 375 -0.02 -21.67 -18.51
CA LEU A 375 -0.99 -20.61 -18.79
C LEU A 375 -2.35 -21.15 -19.23
N GLU A 376 -2.40 -22.27 -19.94
CA GLU A 376 -3.65 -22.92 -20.36
C GLU A 376 -4.45 -23.47 -19.18
N GLU A 377 -3.75 -23.97 -18.17
CA GLU A 377 -4.34 -24.47 -16.92
C GLU A 377 -4.76 -23.31 -16.00
N LEU A 378 -3.92 -22.26 -15.91
CA LEU A 378 -4.15 -21.13 -15.02
C LEU A 378 -5.23 -20.15 -15.56
N ARG A 379 -5.29 -19.96 -16.88
CA ARG A 379 -6.18 -19.03 -17.61
C ARG A 379 -6.28 -17.59 -17.06
N PRO A 380 -5.14 -16.92 -16.80
CA PRO A 380 -5.17 -15.52 -16.36
C PRO A 380 -5.70 -14.60 -17.48
N PRO A 381 -6.53 -13.58 -17.14
CA PRO A 381 -7.01 -12.61 -18.12
C PRO A 381 -5.91 -11.63 -18.55
N ASN A 382 -4.86 -11.44 -17.76
CA ASN A 382 -3.73 -10.58 -18.12
C ASN A 382 -2.40 -11.32 -17.91
N ILE A 383 -1.57 -11.37 -18.95
CA ILE A 383 -0.25 -12.00 -18.94
C ILE A 383 0.80 -10.94 -19.27
N ILE A 384 1.82 -10.83 -18.42
CA ILE A 384 2.97 -9.94 -18.59
C ILE A 384 4.22 -10.81 -18.74
N LEU A 385 4.85 -10.77 -19.91
CA LEU A 385 6.11 -11.46 -20.17
C LEU A 385 7.28 -10.59 -19.70
N VAL A 386 8.17 -11.18 -18.91
CA VAL A 386 9.42 -10.58 -18.43
C VAL A 386 10.57 -11.59 -18.58
N HIS A 387 11.79 -11.19 -18.19
CA HIS A 387 12.96 -12.08 -18.12
C HIS A 387 13.14 -12.96 -19.37
N GLY A 388 13.48 -12.33 -20.49
CA GLY A 388 13.73 -12.98 -21.78
C GLY A 388 14.29 -12.03 -22.83
N GLU A 389 14.99 -12.56 -23.82
CA GLU A 389 15.53 -11.76 -24.93
C GLU A 389 14.38 -11.20 -25.77
N ALA A 390 14.52 -9.95 -26.25
CA ALA A 390 13.42 -9.20 -26.85
C ALA A 390 12.77 -9.89 -28.07
N ASN A 391 13.56 -10.53 -28.94
CA ASN A 391 13.03 -11.25 -30.10
C ASN A 391 12.34 -12.55 -29.69
N GLU A 392 12.94 -13.34 -28.80
CA GLU A 392 12.36 -14.60 -28.32
C GLU A 392 11.08 -14.38 -27.49
N MET A 393 11.06 -13.34 -26.65
CA MET A 393 9.86 -12.90 -25.93
C MET A 393 8.77 -12.43 -26.90
N GLY A 394 9.14 -11.72 -27.97
CA GLY A 394 8.22 -11.32 -29.04
C GLY A 394 7.60 -12.52 -29.77
N ARG A 395 8.40 -13.55 -30.07
CA ARG A 395 7.93 -14.81 -30.67
C ARG A 395 6.98 -15.57 -29.74
N LEU A 396 7.32 -15.66 -28.45
CA LEU A 396 6.47 -16.27 -27.43
C LEU A 396 5.12 -15.56 -27.35
N LYS A 397 5.14 -14.22 -27.27
CA LYS A 397 3.92 -13.40 -27.28
C LYS A 397 3.01 -13.73 -28.46
N GLN A 398 3.55 -13.80 -29.68
CA GLN A 398 2.75 -14.11 -30.87
C GLN A 398 2.13 -15.51 -30.80
N LYS A 399 2.92 -16.53 -30.39
CA LYS A 399 2.37 -17.88 -30.20
C LYS A 399 1.27 -17.94 -29.17
N LEU A 400 1.43 -17.25 -28.03
CA LEU A 400 0.41 -17.23 -26.98
C LEU A 400 -0.85 -16.47 -27.43
N ILE A 401 -0.72 -15.37 -28.19
CA ILE A 401 -1.88 -14.67 -28.77
C ILE A 401 -2.67 -15.61 -29.67
N THR A 402 -1.99 -16.40 -30.51
CA THR A 402 -2.64 -17.40 -31.36
C THR A 402 -3.29 -18.53 -30.54
N GLN A 403 -2.64 -18.99 -29.47
CA GLN A 403 -3.16 -20.04 -28.60
C GLN A 403 -4.43 -19.61 -27.84
N PHE A 404 -4.44 -18.36 -27.39
CA PHE A 404 -5.55 -17.77 -26.63
C PHE A 404 -6.52 -16.98 -27.52
N ASP A 405 -6.49 -17.19 -28.83
CA ASP A 405 -7.41 -16.53 -29.76
C ASP A 405 -8.87 -16.85 -29.40
N GLY A 406 -9.74 -15.84 -29.47
CA GLY A 406 -11.12 -15.93 -29.02
C GLY A 406 -11.35 -15.87 -27.50
N THR A 407 -10.29 -15.75 -26.68
CA THR A 407 -10.40 -15.45 -25.24
C THR A 407 -10.19 -13.95 -24.97
N ASN A 408 -10.63 -13.46 -23.81
CA ASN A 408 -10.38 -12.08 -23.38
C ASN A 408 -9.00 -11.90 -22.70
N THR A 409 -8.02 -12.74 -23.04
CA THR A 409 -6.69 -12.71 -22.42
C THR A 409 -5.79 -11.67 -23.10
N LYS A 410 -5.30 -10.70 -22.32
CA LYS A 410 -4.38 -9.66 -22.78
C LYS A 410 -2.94 -10.07 -22.50
N ILE A 411 -2.10 -10.08 -23.52
CA ILE A 411 -0.68 -10.45 -23.41
C ILE A 411 0.21 -9.26 -23.75
N VAL A 412 1.09 -8.88 -22.81
CA VAL A 412 2.01 -7.74 -22.96
C VAL A 412 3.45 -8.16 -22.63
N SER A 413 4.40 -7.40 -23.16
CA SER A 413 5.84 -7.64 -23.03
C SER A 413 6.54 -6.27 -22.92
N PRO A 414 6.41 -5.59 -21.76
CA PRO A 414 6.91 -4.23 -21.59
C PRO A 414 8.44 -4.19 -21.64
N LYS A 415 8.98 -3.08 -22.14
CA LYS A 415 10.42 -2.77 -22.01
C LYS A 415 10.72 -2.20 -20.63
N ASN A 416 12.00 -2.15 -20.26
CA ASN A 416 12.44 -1.43 -19.06
C ASN A 416 11.89 0.01 -19.06
N CYS A 417 11.43 0.46 -17.89
CA CYS A 417 10.78 1.76 -17.66
C CYS A 417 9.43 1.96 -18.39
N GLN A 418 8.90 0.96 -19.10
CA GLN A 418 7.57 1.04 -19.70
C GLN A 418 6.50 0.58 -18.70
N SER A 419 5.65 1.50 -18.27
CA SER A 419 4.52 1.19 -17.39
C SER A 419 3.41 0.43 -18.12
N VAL A 420 2.78 -0.51 -17.41
CA VAL A 420 1.57 -1.22 -17.87
C VAL A 420 0.43 -0.85 -16.93
N GLU A 421 -0.53 -0.10 -17.45
CA GLU A 421 -1.72 0.31 -16.69
C GLU A 421 -2.87 -0.68 -16.90
N MET A 422 -3.50 -1.07 -15.80
CA MET A 422 -4.69 -1.92 -15.78
C MET A 422 -5.69 -1.36 -14.77
N TYR A 423 -6.96 -1.38 -15.14
CA TYR A 423 -8.04 -0.80 -14.35
C TYR A 423 -8.94 -1.92 -13.83
N PHE A 424 -9.04 -2.02 -12.51
CA PHE A 424 -9.87 -3.02 -11.83
C PHE A 424 -11.02 -2.31 -11.12
N SER A 425 -12.25 -2.62 -11.52
CA SER A 425 -13.44 -2.17 -10.82
C SER A 425 -13.75 -3.13 -9.69
N SER A 426 -13.29 -2.81 -8.48
CA SER A 426 -13.72 -3.51 -7.27
C SER A 426 -15.00 -2.88 -6.73
N GLU A 427 -16.08 -3.66 -6.59
CA GLU A 427 -17.19 -3.25 -5.72
C GLU A 427 -16.66 -3.10 -4.29
N LYS A 428 -16.81 -1.90 -3.72
CA LYS A 428 -16.37 -1.64 -2.34
C LYS A 428 -17.40 -2.21 -1.39
N MET A 429 -17.12 -3.40 -0.86
CA MET A 429 -17.92 -4.03 0.17
C MET A 429 -17.59 -3.43 1.54
N ALA A 430 -18.56 -2.74 2.14
CA ALA A 430 -18.50 -2.35 3.55
C ALA A 430 -19.30 -3.35 4.39
N LYS A 431 -18.69 -3.90 5.44
CA LYS A 431 -19.38 -4.80 6.36
C LYS A 431 -19.99 -3.99 7.50
N THR A 432 -21.29 -4.15 7.74
CA THR A 432 -21.94 -3.65 8.96
C THR A 432 -21.50 -4.49 10.15
N ILE A 433 -21.10 -3.84 11.24
CA ILE A 433 -20.69 -4.51 12.49
C ILE A 433 -21.31 -3.81 13.70
N GLY A 434 -21.37 -4.53 14.83
CA GLY A 434 -21.96 -4.01 16.07
C GLY A 434 -23.48 -3.93 15.99
N ARG A 435 -24.07 -2.93 16.65
CA ARG A 435 -25.52 -2.77 16.75
C ARG A 435 -26.20 -2.54 15.40
N LEU A 436 -25.50 -1.89 14.47
CA LEU A 436 -25.99 -1.71 13.09
C LEU A 436 -26.17 -3.04 12.33
N ALA A 437 -25.62 -4.14 12.82
CA ALA A 437 -25.79 -5.47 12.26
C ALA A 437 -26.88 -6.31 12.96
N GLU A 438 -27.51 -5.80 14.04
CA GLU A 438 -28.55 -6.55 14.77
C GLU A 438 -29.81 -6.75 13.93
N LYS A 439 -30.17 -5.76 13.12
CA LYS A 439 -31.26 -5.84 12.15
C LYS A 439 -30.67 -5.79 10.74
N VAL A 440 -31.00 -6.78 9.93
CA VAL A 440 -30.66 -6.74 8.49
C VAL A 440 -31.55 -5.68 7.83
N PRO A 441 -30.97 -4.65 7.18
CA PRO A 441 -31.75 -3.60 6.55
C PRO A 441 -32.48 -4.11 5.30
N GLU A 442 -33.68 -3.59 5.04
CA GLU A 442 -34.44 -3.88 3.84
C GLU A 442 -33.94 -3.06 2.64
N VAL A 443 -34.25 -3.51 1.41
CA VAL A 443 -33.84 -2.81 0.19
C VAL A 443 -34.50 -1.42 0.15
N GLY A 444 -33.68 -0.37 0.16
CA GLY A 444 -34.13 1.03 0.20
C GLY A 444 -34.15 1.65 1.59
N GLU A 445 -33.87 0.88 2.65
CA GLU A 445 -33.72 1.39 4.01
C GLU A 445 -32.39 2.15 4.16
N THR A 446 -32.43 3.35 4.72
CA THR A 446 -31.22 4.18 4.91
C THR A 446 -30.42 3.65 6.10
N VAL A 447 -29.18 3.23 5.86
CA VAL A 447 -28.23 2.87 6.92
C VAL A 447 -27.33 4.06 7.23
N SER A 448 -27.33 4.51 8.48
CA SER A 448 -26.49 5.62 8.96
C SER A 448 -25.52 5.13 10.03
N GLY A 449 -24.25 5.50 9.90
CA GLY A 449 -23.19 5.08 10.82
C GLY A 449 -21.83 5.66 10.46
N LEU A 450 -20.82 5.33 11.26
CA LEU A 450 -19.44 5.66 10.99
C LEU A 450 -18.83 4.62 10.05
N LEU A 451 -18.30 5.08 8.91
CA LEU A 451 -17.52 4.25 8.00
C LEU A 451 -16.04 4.29 8.42
N VAL A 452 -15.54 3.18 8.95
CA VAL A 452 -14.14 3.02 9.34
C VAL A 452 -13.41 2.21 8.26
N LYS A 453 -12.25 2.71 7.85
CA LYS A 453 -11.36 2.05 6.89
C LYS A 453 -10.10 1.57 7.60
N LYS A 454 -9.81 0.27 7.54
CA LYS A 454 -8.54 -0.34 7.98
C LYS A 454 -7.89 -1.07 6.81
N GLY A 455 -6.79 -0.52 6.28
CA GLY A 455 -6.19 -1.02 5.04
C GLY A 455 -7.18 -0.90 3.87
N PHE A 456 -7.53 -2.03 3.25
CA PHE A 456 -8.54 -2.11 2.18
C PHE A 456 -9.92 -2.57 2.66
N THR A 457 -10.08 -2.84 3.97
CA THR A 457 -11.36 -3.25 4.55
C THR A 457 -12.19 -2.05 4.99
N TYR A 458 -13.47 -2.08 4.66
CA TYR A 458 -14.46 -1.06 5.02
C TYR A 458 -15.46 -1.65 6.00
N GLN A 459 -15.69 -0.95 7.10
CA GLN A 459 -16.64 -1.36 8.14
C GLN A 459 -17.57 -0.20 8.46
N ILE A 460 -18.87 -0.46 8.53
CA ILE A 460 -19.89 0.49 9.00
C ILE A 460 -20.30 0.08 10.40
N MET A 461 -20.25 1.00 11.35
CA MET A 461 -20.61 0.76 12.75
C MET A 461 -21.31 1.97 13.38
N ALA A 462 -22.06 1.74 14.45
CA ALA A 462 -22.65 2.82 15.21
C ALA A 462 -21.54 3.65 15.91
N PRO A 463 -21.73 4.96 16.15
CA PRO A 463 -20.74 5.78 16.84
C PRO A 463 -20.28 5.23 18.20
N GLU A 464 -21.19 4.57 18.91
CA GLU A 464 -20.94 3.99 20.24
C GLU A 464 -20.04 2.75 20.16
N ASP A 465 -20.10 2.02 19.04
CA ASP A 465 -19.35 0.79 18.81
C ASP A 465 -17.89 1.04 18.39
N LEU A 466 -17.53 2.29 18.07
CA LEU A 466 -16.20 2.65 17.59
C LEU A 466 -15.11 2.22 18.58
N ARG A 467 -15.31 2.44 19.88
CA ARG A 467 -14.35 2.06 20.92
C ARG A 467 -14.26 0.55 21.14
N VAL A 468 -15.28 -0.21 20.75
CA VAL A 468 -15.36 -1.66 20.96
C VAL A 468 -14.61 -2.39 19.85
N TYR A 469 -14.79 -1.97 18.60
CA TYR A 469 -14.24 -2.66 17.42
C TYR A 469 -12.98 -2.02 16.85
N THR A 470 -12.56 -0.86 17.36
CA THR A 470 -11.36 -0.17 16.91
C THR A 470 -10.48 0.23 18.09
N GLN A 471 -9.20 0.55 17.82
CA GLN A 471 -8.30 1.12 18.81
C GLN A 471 -8.51 2.64 18.99
N LEU A 472 -9.54 3.22 18.37
CA LEU A 472 -9.82 4.64 18.46
C LEU A 472 -10.61 4.95 19.73
N SER A 473 -10.07 5.85 20.54
CA SER A 473 -10.78 6.45 21.67
C SER A 473 -11.62 7.63 21.19
N THR A 474 -12.91 7.65 21.52
CA THR A 474 -13.71 8.87 21.38
C THR A 474 -13.50 9.78 22.59
N ALA A 475 -13.59 11.09 22.45
CA ALA A 475 -13.62 12.02 23.57
C ALA A 475 -14.66 13.09 23.26
N ASN A 476 -15.46 13.45 24.25
CA ASN A 476 -16.37 14.59 24.14
C ASN A 476 -15.67 15.79 24.78
N ILE A 477 -15.56 16.88 24.02
CA ILE A 477 -14.97 18.12 24.51
C ILE A 477 -16.11 19.00 25.01
N THR A 478 -16.18 19.23 26.31
CA THR A 478 -17.05 20.24 26.90
C THR A 478 -16.27 21.51 27.13
N GLN A 479 -16.78 22.64 26.66
CA GLN A 479 -16.18 23.95 26.86
C GLN A 479 -16.92 24.69 27.97
N ARG A 480 -16.16 25.45 28.77
CA ARG A 480 -16.66 26.31 29.83
C ARG A 480 -15.94 27.65 29.77
N ILE A 481 -16.68 28.74 29.77
CA ILE A 481 -16.14 30.11 29.79
C ILE A 481 -16.83 30.92 30.88
N ALA A 482 -16.05 31.70 31.63
CA ALA A 482 -16.58 32.68 32.57
C ALA A 482 -16.52 34.06 31.93
N VAL A 483 -17.67 34.73 31.83
CA VAL A 483 -17.83 36.04 31.22
C VAL A 483 -18.15 37.05 32.34
N PRO A 484 -17.34 38.11 32.52
CA PRO A 484 -17.62 39.15 33.51
C PRO A 484 -18.98 39.80 33.28
N TYR A 485 -19.81 39.83 34.33
CA TYR A 485 -21.16 40.38 34.28
C TYR A 485 -21.63 40.71 35.70
N SER A 486 -22.09 41.94 35.92
CA SER A 486 -22.56 42.44 37.22
C SER A 486 -24.02 42.93 37.20
N GLY A 487 -24.75 42.64 36.12
CA GLY A 487 -26.17 42.99 35.99
C GLY A 487 -27.10 41.92 36.54
N SER A 488 -28.42 42.18 36.49
CA SER A 488 -29.42 41.17 36.86
C SER A 488 -29.50 40.05 35.82
N PHE A 489 -29.53 38.80 36.27
CA PHE A 489 -29.66 37.63 35.42
C PHE A 489 -30.95 37.63 34.56
N GLU A 490 -32.01 38.30 35.03
CA GLU A 490 -33.24 38.50 34.26
C GLU A 490 -33.03 39.36 33.00
N VAL A 491 -32.04 40.26 33.00
CA VAL A 491 -31.69 41.05 31.80
C VAL A 491 -31.06 40.16 30.73
N ILE A 492 -30.20 39.22 31.13
CA ILE A 492 -29.64 38.22 30.22
C ILE A 492 -30.78 37.38 29.63
N LYS A 493 -31.69 36.88 30.47
CA LYS A 493 -32.86 36.10 30.04
C LYS A 493 -33.73 36.85 29.04
N TYR A 494 -34.04 38.12 29.33
CA TYR A 494 -34.84 38.95 28.43
C TYR A 494 -34.16 39.14 27.08
N ARG A 495 -32.86 39.48 27.06
CA ARG A 495 -32.11 39.67 25.81
C ARG A 495 -31.98 38.38 25.00
N LEU A 496 -31.74 37.24 25.66
CA LEU A 496 -31.71 35.95 24.98
C LEU A 496 -33.03 35.62 24.31
N LYS A 497 -34.17 35.87 24.97
CA LYS A 497 -35.51 35.66 24.38
C LYS A 497 -35.83 36.58 23.20
N GLN A 498 -35.11 37.68 23.03
CA GLN A 498 -35.24 38.54 21.85
C GLN A 498 -34.46 38.02 20.64
N ILE A 499 -33.41 37.22 20.88
CA ILE A 499 -32.49 36.75 19.83
C ILE A 499 -32.79 35.30 19.44
N TYR A 500 -33.14 34.46 20.43
CA TYR A 500 -33.31 33.03 20.28
C TYR A 500 -34.76 32.62 20.55
N GLU A 501 -35.29 31.72 19.71
CA GLU A 501 -36.65 31.20 19.86
C GLU A 501 -36.79 30.25 21.06
N SER A 502 -35.72 29.53 21.41
CA SER A 502 -35.70 28.54 22.51
C SER A 502 -34.72 28.98 23.60
N VAL A 503 -35.29 29.51 24.69
CA VAL A 503 -34.58 29.86 25.92
C VAL A 503 -35.37 29.35 27.12
N GLU A 504 -34.85 28.29 27.74
CA GLU A 504 -35.47 27.65 28.90
C GLU A 504 -34.78 28.11 30.18
N SER A 505 -35.57 28.29 31.26
CA SER A 505 -35.04 28.61 32.57
C SER A 505 -35.23 27.43 33.50
N SER A 506 -34.14 26.97 34.10
CA SER A 506 -34.12 25.93 35.12
C SER A 506 -33.34 26.40 36.34
N THR A 507 -33.33 25.57 37.38
CA THR A 507 -32.50 25.79 38.57
C THR A 507 -31.75 24.50 38.83
N GLU A 508 -30.42 24.58 38.87
CA GLU A 508 -29.55 23.45 39.17
C GLU A 508 -28.73 23.80 40.41
N GLU A 509 -28.77 22.96 41.45
CA GLU A 509 -28.02 23.16 42.71
C GLU A 509 -28.24 24.57 43.33
N ASP A 510 -29.49 25.04 43.33
CA ASP A 510 -29.91 26.38 43.78
C ASP A 510 -29.34 27.56 42.96
N VAL A 511 -28.70 27.29 41.82
CA VAL A 511 -28.20 28.30 40.88
C VAL A 511 -29.16 28.46 39.69
N PRO A 512 -29.57 29.68 39.34
CA PRO A 512 -30.36 29.94 38.14
C PRO A 512 -29.58 29.58 36.87
N VAL A 513 -30.20 28.78 35.99
CA VAL A 513 -29.62 28.34 34.71
C VAL A 513 -30.55 28.73 33.56
N LEU A 514 -29.96 29.25 32.48
CA LEU A 514 -30.64 29.48 31.21
C LEU A 514 -30.05 28.56 30.16
N THR A 515 -30.89 27.83 29.44
CA THR A 515 -30.46 26.93 28.38
C THR A 515 -30.96 27.44 27.04
N VAL A 516 -30.03 27.70 26.11
CA VAL A 516 -30.33 28.18 24.76
C VAL A 516 -30.27 26.99 23.80
N HIS A 517 -31.37 26.72 23.10
CA HIS A 517 -31.51 25.62 22.13
C HIS A 517 -31.04 24.24 22.65
N GLU A 518 -31.23 23.96 23.95
CA GLU A 518 -30.76 22.73 24.63
C GLU A 518 -29.25 22.45 24.51
N ARG A 519 -28.45 23.45 24.12
CA ARG A 519 -27.02 23.29 23.76
C ARG A 519 -26.07 24.06 24.65
N VAL A 520 -26.41 25.31 24.94
CA VAL A 520 -25.56 26.23 25.72
C VAL A 520 -26.26 26.57 27.02
N ALA A 521 -25.67 26.18 28.14
CA ALA A 521 -26.15 26.50 29.48
C ALA A 521 -25.42 27.71 30.03
N ILE A 522 -26.14 28.74 30.46
CA ILE A 522 -25.63 29.93 31.14
C ILE A 522 -26.01 29.85 32.62
N ARG A 523 -25.03 29.95 33.53
CA ARG A 523 -25.18 29.85 34.98
C ARG A 523 -24.72 31.13 35.66
N LEU A 524 -25.47 31.59 36.67
CA LEU A 524 -25.05 32.68 37.55
C LEU A 524 -24.24 32.13 38.73
N ASP A 525 -22.99 31.73 38.47
CA ASP A 525 -22.12 31.16 39.51
C ASP A 525 -21.62 32.23 40.53
N SER A 526 -21.70 33.52 40.19
CA SER A 526 -21.19 34.64 41.00
C SER A 526 -21.93 35.94 40.69
N GLU A 527 -21.89 36.91 41.61
CA GLU A 527 -22.40 38.28 41.38
C GLU A 527 -21.57 39.09 40.36
N SER A 528 -20.37 38.60 40.01
CA SER A 528 -19.41 39.32 39.15
C SER A 528 -19.15 38.67 37.80
N TYR A 529 -19.65 37.45 37.57
CA TYR A 529 -19.53 36.76 36.28
C TYR A 529 -20.63 35.72 36.09
N VAL A 530 -20.92 35.42 34.83
CA VAL A 530 -21.75 34.29 34.42
C VAL A 530 -20.90 33.27 33.70
N THR A 531 -21.22 31.99 33.90
CA THR A 531 -20.52 30.89 33.26
C THR A 531 -21.36 30.35 32.12
N LEU A 532 -20.79 30.16 30.94
CA LEU A 532 -21.41 29.39 29.88
C LEU A 532 -20.72 28.03 29.79
N GLN A 533 -21.51 26.98 29.57
CA GLN A 533 -21.03 25.61 29.37
C GLN A 533 -21.78 24.96 28.22
N TRP A 534 -21.06 24.32 27.30
CA TRP A 534 -21.63 23.61 26.15
C TRP A 534 -20.74 22.45 25.70
N SER A 535 -21.30 21.55 24.90
CA SER A 535 -20.52 20.53 24.19
C SER A 535 -19.98 21.14 22.88
N SER A 536 -18.69 20.98 22.61
CA SER A 536 -18.05 21.59 21.45
C SER A 536 -18.50 20.91 20.17
N ASP A 537 -19.26 21.65 19.37
CA ASP A 537 -19.68 21.32 18.01
C ASP A 537 -19.96 22.63 17.24
N PRO A 538 -19.89 22.63 15.90
CA PRO A 538 -19.94 23.87 15.12
C PRO A 538 -21.17 24.75 15.40
N ILE A 539 -22.32 24.14 15.72
CA ILE A 539 -23.54 24.90 15.98
C ILE A 539 -23.52 25.43 17.42
N SER A 540 -23.17 24.59 18.39
CA SER A 540 -23.11 25.02 19.80
C SER A 540 -22.03 26.08 20.02
N ASP A 541 -20.90 26.00 19.33
CA ASP A 541 -19.82 27.00 19.37
C ASP A 541 -20.30 28.36 18.82
N MET A 542 -21.02 28.36 17.69
CA MET A 542 -21.60 29.58 17.12
C MET A 542 -22.64 30.22 18.06
N VAL A 543 -23.50 29.40 18.68
CA VAL A 543 -24.49 29.88 19.66
C VAL A 543 -23.76 30.45 20.87
N SER A 544 -22.75 29.76 21.41
CA SER A 544 -21.99 30.24 22.56
C SER A 544 -21.29 31.56 22.29
N ASP A 545 -20.64 31.73 21.13
CA ASP A 545 -19.95 32.98 20.77
C ASP A 545 -20.92 34.16 20.70
N SER A 546 -22.10 33.93 20.13
CA SER A 546 -23.14 34.95 20.05
C SER A 546 -23.71 35.31 21.43
N VAL A 547 -23.92 34.31 22.31
CA VAL A 547 -24.33 34.55 23.71
C VAL A 547 -23.25 35.32 24.48
N VAL A 548 -21.97 34.97 24.34
CA VAL A 548 -20.85 35.68 24.96
C VAL A 548 -20.80 37.14 24.49
N ALA A 549 -20.89 37.36 23.17
CA ALA A 549 -20.88 38.70 22.58
C ALA A 549 -22.06 39.55 23.10
N MET A 550 -23.25 38.94 23.22
CA MET A 550 -24.43 39.59 23.78
C MET A 550 -24.19 40.00 25.25
N ILE A 551 -23.70 39.10 26.10
CA ILE A 551 -23.45 39.37 27.52
C ILE A 551 -22.41 40.49 27.68
N LEU A 552 -21.32 40.44 26.92
CA LEU A 552 -20.29 41.48 26.92
C LEU A 552 -20.84 42.84 26.46
N ASN A 553 -21.80 42.85 25.52
CA ASN A 553 -22.44 44.08 25.08
C ASN A 553 -23.39 44.66 26.13
N ILE A 554 -24.15 43.82 26.84
CA ILE A 554 -24.98 44.26 27.98
C ILE A 554 -24.09 44.93 29.05
N GLY A 555 -22.91 44.38 29.33
CA GLY A 555 -21.97 44.97 30.29
C GLY A 555 -21.39 46.33 29.89
N ARG A 556 -21.42 46.69 28.59
CA ARG A 556 -20.96 47.99 28.07
C ARG A 556 -22.05 49.06 28.12
N GLU A 557 -23.32 48.66 28.03
CA GLU A 557 -24.47 49.55 28.15
C GLU A 557 -24.91 49.61 29.63
N GLY A 558 -24.50 50.65 30.36
CA GLY A 558 -24.86 50.82 31.79
C GLY A 558 -26.38 50.70 32.06
N PRO A 559 -26.80 50.28 33.27
CA PRO A 559 -28.16 49.86 33.53
C PRO A 559 -29.15 51.03 33.45
N LYS A 560 -30.05 51.00 32.46
CA LYS A 560 -31.32 51.76 32.53
C LYS A 560 -32.36 50.89 33.21
N VAL A 561 -32.46 50.98 34.53
CA VAL A 561 -33.53 50.36 35.30
C VAL A 561 -34.82 51.16 35.05
N VAL A 562 -35.84 50.50 34.49
CA VAL A 562 -37.24 50.93 34.62
C VAL A 562 -38.01 49.69 35.08
N PRO A 563 -38.58 49.67 36.30
CA PRO A 563 -39.46 48.60 36.71
C PRO A 563 -40.85 48.86 36.14
N ILE A 564 -41.41 47.88 35.43
CA ILE A 564 -42.85 47.80 35.18
C ILE A 564 -43.28 46.40 35.60
N GLU A 565 -44.02 46.34 36.72
CA GLU A 565 -44.89 45.21 37.03
C GLU A 565 -46.14 45.32 36.13
N GLU A 566 -46.34 44.34 35.26
CA GLU A 566 -47.59 44.18 34.51
C GLU A 566 -48.62 43.45 35.37
N ALA A 567 -49.57 44.20 35.93
CA ALA A 567 -50.86 43.67 36.35
C ALA A 567 -51.90 44.00 35.26
N VAL A 568 -52.60 42.96 34.81
CA VAL A 568 -53.65 43.00 33.78
C VAL A 568 -54.75 44.01 34.15
N LYS A 569 -54.96 45.04 33.32
CA LYS A 569 -55.96 46.10 33.54
C LYS A 569 -57.13 45.99 32.55
N THR A 570 -58.34 46.08 33.07
CA THR A 570 -59.64 46.01 32.37
C THR A 570 -59.85 47.16 31.37
N GLU A 571 -60.62 46.93 30.30
CA GLU A 571 -60.90 47.86 29.18
C GLU A 571 -61.31 49.29 29.61
N GLU A 572 -61.97 49.42 30.76
CA GLU A 572 -62.41 50.71 31.32
C GLU A 572 -61.24 51.59 31.82
N GLU A 573 -60.14 50.97 32.28
CA GLU A 573 -58.92 51.70 32.66
C GLU A 573 -58.11 52.08 31.42
N THR A 574 -58.07 51.24 30.39
CA THR A 574 -57.44 51.54 29.10
C THR A 574 -58.05 52.78 28.45
N GLU A 575 -59.37 52.95 28.56
CA GLU A 575 -60.06 54.13 28.04
C GLU A 575 -59.76 55.40 28.86
N LYS A 576 -59.62 55.30 30.18
CA LYS A 576 -59.18 56.42 31.04
C LYS A 576 -57.73 56.82 30.75
N VAL A 577 -56.84 55.85 30.56
CA VAL A 577 -55.44 56.09 30.19
C VAL A 577 -55.36 56.75 28.81
N ALA A 578 -56.11 56.25 27.82
CA ALA A 578 -56.19 56.84 26.50
C ALA A 578 -56.64 58.32 26.55
N ARG A 579 -57.69 58.64 27.34
CA ARG A 579 -58.14 60.04 27.51
C ARG A 579 -57.08 60.92 28.18
N LYS A 580 -56.35 60.39 29.17
CA LYS A 580 -55.26 61.11 29.84
C LYS A 580 -54.09 61.39 28.88
N VAL A 581 -53.74 60.42 28.03
CA VAL A 581 -52.71 60.57 26.98
C VAL A 581 -53.13 61.60 25.94
N VAL A 582 -54.37 61.55 25.45
CA VAL A 582 -54.93 62.52 24.51
C VAL A 582 -54.89 63.93 25.11
N TYR A 583 -55.30 64.10 26.37
CA TYR A 583 -55.22 65.37 27.08
C TYR A 583 -53.77 65.89 27.19
N SER A 584 -52.83 65.06 27.66
CA SER A 584 -51.43 65.46 27.80
C SER A 584 -50.77 65.84 26.47
N LEU A 585 -51.10 65.17 25.37
CA LEU A 585 -50.57 65.51 24.05
C LEU A 585 -51.22 66.77 23.48
N MET A 586 -52.52 67.01 23.75
CA MET A 586 -53.17 68.28 23.41
C MET A 586 -52.56 69.46 24.17
N VAL A 587 -52.28 69.30 25.48
CA VAL A 587 -51.54 70.29 26.29
C VAL A 587 -50.15 70.52 25.70
N SER A 588 -49.43 69.48 25.30
CA SER A 588 -48.11 69.62 24.70
C SER A 588 -48.11 70.37 23.35
N LEU A 589 -49.18 70.25 22.56
CA LEU A 589 -49.26 70.84 21.22
C LEU A 589 -49.80 72.28 21.22
N PHE A 590 -50.71 72.60 22.16
CA PHE A 590 -51.44 73.87 22.17
C PHE A 590 -51.24 74.69 23.46
N GLY A 591 -50.55 74.14 24.45
CA GLY A 591 -50.24 74.84 25.70
C GLY A 591 -51.42 74.88 26.67
N ASP A 592 -52.35 75.82 26.49
CA ASP A 592 -53.47 76.04 27.43
C ASP A 592 -54.70 75.22 27.04
N VAL A 593 -54.83 74.04 27.65
CA VAL A 593 -55.98 73.13 27.45
C VAL A 593 -56.62 72.79 28.80
N LYS A 594 -57.89 73.14 28.95
CA LYS A 594 -58.68 72.90 30.17
C LYS A 594 -59.81 71.90 29.91
N VAL A 595 -60.13 71.09 30.91
CA VAL A 595 -61.23 70.14 30.85
C VAL A 595 -62.51 70.83 31.34
N ALA A 596 -63.55 70.85 30.50
CA ALA A 596 -64.89 71.32 30.84
C ALA A 596 -65.81 70.13 31.21
N GLU A 597 -67.02 70.44 31.69
CA GLU A 597 -68.03 69.44 32.04
C GLU A 597 -68.33 68.50 30.85
N GLU A 598 -68.63 67.23 31.17
CA GLU A 598 -68.92 66.14 30.21
C GLU A 598 -67.78 65.70 29.27
N GLY A 599 -66.52 66.09 29.53
CA GLY A 599 -65.36 65.57 28.80
C GLY A 599 -65.02 66.33 27.51
N LYS A 600 -65.47 67.58 27.41
CA LYS A 600 -65.04 68.53 26.38
C LYS A 600 -63.74 69.22 26.81
N LEU A 601 -62.86 69.49 25.84
CA LEU A 601 -61.60 70.21 26.03
C LEU A 601 -61.73 71.63 25.50
N VAL A 602 -61.39 72.62 26.32
CA VAL A 602 -61.33 74.03 25.94
C VAL A 602 -59.87 74.38 25.68
N ILE A 603 -59.56 74.75 24.45
CA ILE A 603 -58.21 75.02 23.97
C ILE A 603 -58.12 76.50 23.63
N THR A 604 -57.17 77.21 24.24
CA THR A 604 -56.95 78.65 24.00
C THR A 604 -55.59 78.84 23.35
N VAL A 605 -55.54 79.45 22.16
CA VAL A 605 -54.29 79.75 21.45
C VAL A 605 -54.36 81.17 20.94
N ASP A 606 -53.38 82.01 21.33
CA ASP A 606 -53.25 83.41 20.88
C ASP A 606 -54.51 84.28 21.04
N GLY A 607 -55.35 83.97 22.04
CA GLY A 607 -56.58 84.71 22.36
C GLY A 607 -57.86 84.12 21.75
N ASP A 608 -57.75 83.16 20.83
CA ASP A 608 -58.89 82.44 20.25
C ASP A 608 -59.21 81.18 21.07
N VAL A 609 -60.50 80.91 21.27
CA VAL A 609 -61.01 79.78 22.08
C VAL A 609 -61.70 78.75 21.19
N ALA A 610 -61.32 77.49 21.35
CA ALA A 610 -61.91 76.35 20.66
C ALA A 610 -62.40 75.28 21.65
N HIS A 611 -63.59 74.74 21.39
CA HIS A 611 -64.19 73.67 22.16
C HIS A 611 -64.14 72.36 21.37
N LEU A 612 -63.46 71.35 21.91
CA LEU A 612 -63.29 70.03 21.31
C LEU A 612 -64.06 68.99 22.13
N ASP A 613 -64.92 68.21 21.47
CA ASP A 613 -65.54 67.03 22.08
C ASP A 613 -64.57 65.84 22.06
N GLY A 614 -64.16 65.38 23.25
CA GLY A 614 -63.20 64.29 23.40
C GLY A 614 -63.69 62.90 22.97
N ARG A 615 -64.98 62.74 22.66
CA ARG A 615 -65.58 61.49 22.16
C ARG A 615 -65.88 61.56 20.66
N SER A 616 -66.52 62.62 20.18
CA SER A 616 -66.89 62.74 18.75
C SER A 616 -65.77 63.31 17.88
N GLY A 617 -64.84 64.09 18.46
CA GLY A 617 -63.79 64.80 17.73
C GLY A 617 -64.28 66.04 16.98
N ASP A 618 -65.48 66.53 17.30
CA ASP A 618 -66.00 67.79 16.78
C ASP A 618 -65.38 68.99 17.47
N VAL A 619 -65.10 70.04 16.69
CA VAL A 619 -64.46 71.28 17.17
C VAL A 619 -65.32 72.48 16.80
N GLU A 620 -65.68 73.27 17.81
CA GLU A 620 -66.37 74.55 17.69
C GLU A 620 -65.39 75.69 17.99
N SER A 621 -65.24 76.63 17.05
CA SER A 621 -64.33 77.78 17.16
C SER A 621 -64.75 78.84 16.14
N GLU A 622 -64.70 80.12 16.51
CA GLU A 622 -64.95 81.25 15.60
C GLU A 622 -63.81 81.42 14.58
N ASN A 623 -62.60 80.97 14.91
CA ASN A 623 -61.45 80.94 14.00
C ASN A 623 -61.40 79.60 13.24
N ALA A 624 -61.62 79.66 11.92
CA ALA A 624 -61.63 78.50 11.03
C ALA A 624 -60.25 77.80 10.90
N GLY A 625 -59.15 78.55 10.98
CA GLY A 625 -57.80 78.00 10.91
C GLY A 625 -57.40 77.22 12.17
N LEU A 626 -57.80 77.72 13.34
CA LEU A 626 -57.60 77.02 14.62
C LEU A 626 -58.44 75.73 14.70
N LYS A 627 -59.69 75.79 14.21
CA LYS A 627 -60.61 74.65 14.15
C LYS A 627 -60.01 73.46 13.37
N GLU A 628 -59.49 73.70 12.16
CA GLU A 628 -58.91 72.63 11.34
C GLU A 628 -57.59 72.08 11.90
N ARG A 629 -56.77 72.93 12.54
CA ARG A 629 -55.53 72.47 13.21
C ARG A 629 -55.82 71.54 14.38
N ILE A 630 -56.78 71.90 15.24
CA ILE A 630 -57.18 71.06 16.39
C ILE A 630 -57.82 69.76 15.91
N LYS A 631 -58.72 69.82 14.93
CA LYS A 631 -59.40 68.63 14.37
C LYS A 631 -58.41 67.64 13.74
N THR A 632 -57.41 68.15 13.02
CA THR A 632 -56.36 67.33 12.40
C THR A 632 -55.44 66.72 13.45
N ALA A 633 -55.02 67.49 14.45
CA ALA A 633 -54.17 67.01 15.53
C ALA A 633 -54.88 65.94 16.38
N PHE A 634 -56.15 66.15 16.71
CA PHE A 634 -56.95 65.19 17.48
C PHE A 634 -57.10 63.84 16.75
N ARG A 635 -57.44 63.84 15.45
CA ARG A 635 -57.53 62.59 14.68
C ARG A 635 -56.23 61.80 14.65
N ARG A 636 -55.08 62.49 14.48
CA ARG A 636 -53.77 61.82 14.46
C ARG A 636 -53.44 61.18 15.80
N ILE A 637 -53.74 61.88 16.90
CA ILE A 637 -53.49 61.36 18.25
C ILE A 637 -54.44 60.20 18.57
N GLN A 638 -55.72 60.32 18.20
CA GLN A 638 -56.69 59.24 18.42
C GLN A 638 -56.32 57.97 17.64
N GLY A 639 -55.86 58.11 16.39
CA GLY A 639 -55.36 56.98 15.59
C GLY A 639 -54.07 56.33 16.14
N ALA A 640 -53.22 57.10 16.82
CA ALA A 640 -52.02 56.56 17.48
C ALA A 640 -52.33 55.86 18.81
N VAL A 641 -53.38 56.31 19.52
CA VAL A 641 -53.75 55.80 20.86
C VAL A 641 -54.73 54.62 20.79
N ARG A 642 -55.47 54.47 19.69
CA ARG A 642 -56.36 53.32 19.42
C ARG A 642 -55.88 52.56 18.17
N PRO A 643 -55.02 51.55 18.29
CA PRO A 643 -54.67 50.71 17.14
C PRO A 643 -55.90 49.99 16.60
N ILE A 644 -56.06 49.97 15.27
CA ILE A 644 -57.16 49.29 14.58
C ILE A 644 -57.10 47.78 14.92
N PRO A 645 -58.21 47.13 15.32
CA PRO A 645 -58.23 45.68 15.50
C PRO A 645 -57.89 45.00 14.17
N LEU A 646 -56.86 44.14 14.18
CA LEU A 646 -56.49 43.29 13.05
C LEU A 646 -57.52 42.16 12.87
N SER A 647 -58.72 42.51 12.40
CA SER A 647 -59.70 41.56 11.90
C SER A 647 -60.70 42.25 10.96
N ALA A 648 -60.20 42.70 9.79
CA ALA A 648 -60.98 42.91 8.57
C ALA A 648 -60.07 43.36 7.41
N SER A 649 -59.25 42.47 6.87
CA SER A 649 -58.99 42.23 5.43
C SER A 649 -57.89 41.19 5.27
#